data_AF-A0A978TZK9-F1
#
_entry.id   AF-A0A978TZK9-F1
#
_cell.length_a   1.000
_cell.length_b   1.000
_cell.length_c   1.000
_cell.angle_alpha   90.00
_cell.angle_beta   90.00
_cell.angle_gamma   90.00
#
_symmetry.space_group_name_H-M   'P 1'
#
loop_
_entity.id
_entity.type
_entity.pdbx_description
1 polymer ?
#
loop_
_entity_poly.entity_id
_entity_poly.type
_entity_poly.pdbx_seq_one_letter_code
_entity_poly.pdbx_strand_id
1 'polypeptide(L)'
;MKPAERRKYAALSPFQLKDQLIQFATSHAERMMLNAGRGNPNWLATTPRAGFFQLGLFAVEESQPMLAREHLGGMPPLEGIAQRLQQFLAQRSQQPGTAFLQDCLTYSQNHLHLDPDEWVYELIQGILGDCYPEPVRVLSQTEKVLHRYLVRELCNDQPPPGHYDLFVTEGGTAAICYIFNSLLENKLLHKHDKIALGTPIFTPYLEIPHLNTFQLQSLAVEASAALDWQIPEAELDKLADPEVKAFFLCNPSNPTSVRLESSAIAKLVDLVTTQRPDLIVITDDVYSTFVNDFRSLMAILPRNTITVYSYSKYFGATGWRLGVIALHTDNVIDQMIATLPPSTTKVLNQRYAHLALEPQRLKFIDRMVADSRNVALNHTAGLSTPQQVQMALFSLFCLLDQADEYQRTCQDIVTQRWTHLYQALGTAPHDAINQTHYYTTIDLLKLAMDTYDSDFVDYLVKHFDPLDFVFQLAQDQGIVLLPGGGFEAPQWSVRVSLANLPDAAYGKIGQAIGALMQTYHNAWKTKTEQISHQPRVKTNMKHRIRPKSKPLSASAPECDRFDYRCECGSGQPTHIHPTPGILLIGGAEEGRLGEDAATRWFLKRARGGNYLVLRSGGVGSQAAWICENYREFVSSAAELSIDSRVAANHPDVIQYIRKADALFIAGGNQNEYEDYWEGSAVEVAINDLINQKKIPIAGTSAGMAILGDYYYAPAHEGLLSSEILNDPFHHNTKDIYRSDFIQVPCLKHVITDTHLDRIDEDHPETRYGRLFGLLARIVYETDNQFPVYGIGLEEGAFVAIDDQGIATVFGNGTTQGQDAYFLQTQGAAPEQIQPGLPLIWNHQGKAVKVYRISGTPEGSGQFNLNDWSQASGGRWEYWFTTGGAAGFHQTV
;
A
#
# COMPACT_ATOMS: atom_id res chain seq x y z
N MET A 1 8.42 -18.84 13.92
CA MET A 1 9.04 -17.50 13.87
C MET A 1 9.46 -17.05 15.27
N LYS A 2 10.74 -16.68 15.45
CA LYS A 2 11.30 -16.17 16.72
C LYS A 2 10.74 -14.76 17.01
N PRO A 3 10.60 -14.32 18.29
CA PRO A 3 10.07 -13.00 18.63
C PRO A 3 10.80 -11.82 17.94
N ALA A 4 12.11 -11.94 17.71
CA ALA A 4 12.91 -10.93 17.02
C ALA A 4 12.54 -10.77 15.52
N GLU A 5 12.07 -11.83 14.86
CA GLU A 5 11.62 -11.80 13.47
C GLU A 5 10.23 -11.14 13.36
N ARG A 6 9.35 -11.33 14.36
CA ARG A 6 8.00 -10.73 14.39
C ARG A 6 8.03 -9.20 14.50
N ARG A 7 9.02 -8.67 15.22
CA ARG A 7 9.25 -7.22 15.38
C ARG A 7 9.64 -6.49 14.09
N LYS A 8 10.03 -7.18 13.01
CA LYS A 8 10.28 -6.57 11.69
C LYS A 8 8.98 -6.10 11.04
N TYR A 9 7.88 -6.80 11.30
CA TYR A 9 6.57 -6.48 10.74
C TYR A 9 5.86 -5.30 11.42
N ALA A 10 6.44 -4.74 12.50
CA ALA A 10 5.92 -3.57 13.20
C ALA A 10 5.96 -2.29 12.36
N ALA A 11 6.86 -2.23 11.38
CA ALA A 11 7.00 -1.08 10.47
C ALA A 11 6.03 -1.13 9.27
N LEU A 12 5.30 -2.24 9.08
CA LEU A 12 4.33 -2.36 7.99
C LEU A 12 3.05 -1.61 8.32
N SER A 13 2.41 -1.02 7.30
CA SER A 13 1.02 -0.58 7.45
C SER A 13 0.14 -1.77 7.90
N PRO A 14 -0.95 -1.55 8.65
CA PRO A 14 -1.86 -2.63 9.02
C PRO A 14 -2.31 -3.48 7.83
N PHE A 15 -2.47 -2.88 6.65
CA PHE A 15 -2.93 -3.58 5.46
C PHE A 15 -1.86 -4.49 4.84
N GLN A 16 -0.59 -4.10 4.86
CA GLN A 16 0.54 -4.94 4.45
C GLN A 16 0.82 -6.04 5.49
N LEU A 17 0.77 -5.69 6.79
CA LEU A 17 0.86 -6.67 7.87
C LEU A 17 -0.23 -7.74 7.74
N LYS A 18 -1.45 -7.36 7.36
CA LYS A 18 -2.55 -8.29 7.07
C LYS A 18 -2.15 -9.34 6.03
N ASP A 19 -1.46 -8.94 4.96
CA ASP A 19 -1.12 -9.84 3.86
C ASP A 19 -0.05 -10.84 4.29
N GLN A 20 0.88 -10.42 5.15
CA GLN A 20 1.81 -11.31 5.85
C GLN A 20 1.06 -12.27 6.79
N LEU A 21 0.14 -11.77 7.61
CA LEU A 21 -0.68 -12.60 8.51
C LEU A 21 -1.52 -13.64 7.75
N ILE A 22 -2.00 -13.32 6.54
CA ILE A 22 -2.68 -14.28 5.66
C ILE A 22 -1.75 -15.44 5.31
N GLN A 23 -0.51 -15.16 4.89
CA GLN A 23 0.47 -16.19 4.53
C GLN A 23 0.72 -17.14 5.72
N PHE A 24 0.85 -16.60 6.93
CA PHE A 24 1.00 -17.40 8.14
C PHE A 24 -0.24 -18.25 8.45
N ALA A 25 -1.45 -17.71 8.24
CA ALA A 25 -2.69 -18.44 8.44
C ALA A 25 -2.91 -19.56 7.40
N THR A 26 -2.38 -19.42 6.18
CA THR A 26 -2.48 -20.42 5.10
C THR A 26 -1.44 -21.55 5.17
N SER A 27 -0.42 -21.43 6.03
CA SER A 27 0.68 -22.41 6.17
C SER A 27 0.26 -23.82 6.63
N HIS A 28 -1.01 -24.01 7.04
CA HIS A 28 -1.56 -25.30 7.47
C HIS A 28 -2.77 -25.65 6.61
N ALA A 29 -2.54 -26.43 5.54
CA ALA A 29 -3.50 -26.73 4.47
C ALA A 29 -4.85 -27.37 4.91
N GLU A 30 -4.94 -27.85 6.15
CA GLU A 30 -6.16 -28.47 6.71
C GLU A 30 -7.08 -27.48 7.47
N ARG A 31 -6.69 -26.21 7.64
CA ARG A 31 -7.44 -25.23 8.45
C ARG A 31 -8.11 -24.16 7.57
N MET A 32 -9.39 -23.90 7.81
CA MET A 32 -10.12 -22.81 7.16
C MET A 32 -9.72 -21.46 7.77
N MET A 33 -9.04 -20.61 7.01
CA MET A 33 -8.62 -19.27 7.43
C MET A 33 -9.82 -18.34 7.67
N LEU A 34 -9.79 -17.61 8.79
CA LEU A 34 -10.75 -16.55 9.10
C LEU A 34 -10.04 -15.20 9.10
N ASN A 35 -10.30 -14.35 8.11
CA ASN A 35 -9.71 -13.03 8.03
C ASN A 35 -10.73 -11.95 8.39
N ALA A 36 -10.67 -11.39 9.60
CA ALA A 36 -11.52 -10.27 10.03
C ALA A 36 -10.81 -8.90 9.91
N GLY A 37 -9.67 -8.84 9.21
CA GLY A 37 -8.94 -7.60 8.93
C GLY A 37 -9.51 -6.79 7.77
N ARG A 38 -10.40 -7.38 6.94
CA ARG A 38 -11.06 -6.68 5.82
C ARG A 38 -12.43 -6.17 6.24
N GLY A 39 -12.65 -4.86 6.15
CA GLY A 39 -13.97 -4.25 6.38
C GLY A 39 -14.98 -4.38 5.23
N ASN A 40 -14.85 -5.39 4.36
CA ASN A 40 -15.72 -5.56 3.20
C ASN A 40 -16.99 -6.33 3.62
N PRO A 41 -18.21 -5.77 3.46
CA PRO A 41 -19.44 -6.49 3.77
C PRO A 41 -19.54 -7.83 3.03
N ASN A 42 -20.04 -8.86 3.71
CA ASN A 42 -20.45 -10.12 3.07
C ASN A 42 -21.96 -10.20 2.79
N TRP A 43 -22.68 -9.09 2.98
CA TRP A 43 -24.04 -8.88 2.48
C TRP A 43 -24.02 -7.86 1.35
N LEU A 44 -25.12 -7.81 0.59
CA LEU A 44 -25.36 -6.78 -0.43
C LEU A 44 -26.86 -6.55 -0.63
N ALA A 45 -27.26 -5.32 -0.95
CA ALA A 45 -28.65 -4.98 -1.29
C ALA A 45 -29.04 -5.54 -2.67
N THR A 46 -29.75 -6.66 -2.73
CA THR A 46 -30.08 -7.36 -3.98
C THR A 46 -31.18 -6.66 -4.78
N THR A 47 -32.24 -6.18 -4.13
CA THR A 47 -33.40 -5.53 -4.78
C THR A 47 -33.03 -4.38 -5.72
N PRO A 48 -32.26 -3.35 -5.29
CA PRO A 48 -31.85 -2.26 -6.17
C PRO A 48 -30.91 -2.68 -7.30
N ARG A 49 -30.13 -3.76 -7.13
CA ARG A 49 -29.29 -4.32 -8.20
C ARG A 49 -30.13 -5.09 -9.23
N ALA A 50 -31.15 -5.82 -8.78
CA ALA A 50 -32.11 -6.47 -9.69
C ALA A 50 -32.86 -5.41 -10.52
N GLY A 51 -33.27 -4.30 -9.89
CA GLY A 51 -33.83 -3.14 -10.58
C GLY A 51 -32.88 -2.56 -11.63
N PHE A 52 -31.59 -2.39 -11.29
CA PHE A 52 -30.57 -1.94 -12.24
C PHE A 52 -30.54 -2.81 -13.51
N PHE A 53 -30.50 -4.15 -13.37
CA PHE A 53 -30.47 -5.04 -14.53
C PHE A 53 -31.76 -5.00 -15.36
N GLN A 54 -32.93 -4.85 -14.73
CA GLN A 54 -34.20 -4.70 -15.46
C GLN A 54 -34.23 -3.39 -16.28
N LEU A 55 -33.73 -2.29 -15.72
CA LEU A 55 -33.58 -1.04 -16.46
C LEU A 55 -32.62 -1.20 -17.65
N GLY A 56 -31.51 -1.93 -17.48
CA GLY A 56 -30.55 -2.16 -18.56
C GLY A 56 -31.16 -2.94 -19.73
N LEU A 57 -31.97 -3.96 -19.44
CA LEU A 57 -32.70 -4.70 -20.48
C LEU A 57 -33.70 -3.80 -21.22
N PHE A 58 -34.49 -3.02 -20.49
CA PHE A 58 -35.42 -2.07 -21.10
C PHE A 58 -34.68 -1.02 -21.96
N ALA A 59 -33.56 -0.50 -21.46
CA ALA A 59 -32.78 0.51 -22.17
C ALA A 59 -32.24 0.01 -23.51
N VAL A 60 -31.77 -1.25 -23.55
CA VAL A 60 -31.34 -1.88 -24.81
C VAL A 60 -32.53 -2.14 -25.74
N GLU A 61 -33.69 -2.59 -25.22
CA GLU A 61 -34.92 -2.77 -26.01
C GLU A 61 -35.41 -1.45 -26.62
N GLU A 62 -35.24 -0.32 -25.93
CA GLU A 62 -35.57 1.01 -26.45
C GLU A 62 -34.55 1.53 -27.48
N SER A 63 -33.28 1.14 -27.35
CA SER A 63 -32.20 1.60 -28.22
C SER A 63 -32.15 0.87 -29.57
N GLN A 64 -32.38 -0.45 -29.59
CA GLN A 64 -32.25 -1.27 -30.80
C GLN A 64 -33.09 -0.80 -32.00
N PRO A 65 -34.38 -0.43 -31.86
CA PRO A 65 -35.20 -0.05 -33.01
C PRO A 65 -34.79 1.29 -33.65
N MET A 66 -33.97 2.09 -32.96
CA MET A 66 -33.54 3.40 -33.42
C MET A 66 -32.51 3.32 -34.56
N LEU A 67 -31.83 2.19 -34.70
CA LEU A 67 -30.95 1.89 -35.82
C LEU A 67 -31.28 0.50 -36.40
N ALA A 68 -31.82 0.45 -37.61
CA ALA A 68 -32.12 -0.80 -38.30
C ALA A 68 -30.86 -1.52 -38.83
N ARG A 69 -29.91 -1.83 -37.95
CA ARG A 69 -28.66 -2.53 -38.24
C ARG A 69 -28.36 -3.54 -37.13
N GLU A 70 -27.88 -4.71 -37.52
CA GLU A 70 -27.52 -5.77 -36.58
C GLU A 70 -26.47 -5.27 -35.58
N HIS A 71 -26.67 -5.60 -34.29
CA HIS A 71 -25.81 -5.20 -33.17
C HIS A 71 -25.64 -3.69 -32.92
N LEU A 72 -26.42 -2.81 -33.56
CA LEU A 72 -26.40 -1.37 -33.31
C LEU A 72 -27.72 -0.89 -32.72
N GLY A 73 -27.63 0.02 -31.75
CA GLY A 73 -28.76 0.75 -31.18
C GLY A 73 -28.52 2.27 -31.27
N GLY A 74 -29.60 3.04 -31.34
CA GLY A 74 -29.55 4.51 -31.32
C GLY A 74 -30.08 5.08 -30.01
N MET A 75 -30.12 6.41 -29.91
CA MET A 75 -30.62 7.10 -28.72
C MET A 75 -32.13 6.87 -28.54
N PRO A 76 -32.59 6.35 -27.39
CA PRO A 76 -34.02 6.19 -27.09
C PRO A 76 -34.80 7.52 -27.19
N PRO A 77 -36.09 7.50 -27.56
CA PRO A 77 -36.90 8.71 -27.59
C PRO A 77 -37.42 9.08 -26.19
N LEU A 78 -37.30 10.36 -25.83
CA LEU A 78 -37.76 10.89 -24.54
C LEU A 78 -39.29 10.79 -24.39
N GLU A 79 -40.06 11.20 -25.39
CA GLU A 79 -41.51 11.29 -25.29
C GLU A 79 -42.17 9.93 -25.02
N GLY A 80 -42.93 9.83 -23.93
CA GLY A 80 -43.67 8.64 -23.53
C GLY A 80 -42.82 7.49 -23.00
N ILE A 81 -41.52 7.70 -22.72
CA ILE A 81 -40.62 6.66 -22.25
C ILE A 81 -41.02 6.11 -20.87
N ALA A 82 -41.60 6.94 -20.00
CA ALA A 82 -42.08 6.48 -18.71
C ALA A 82 -43.24 5.50 -18.85
N GLN A 83 -44.17 5.75 -19.78
CA GLN A 83 -45.28 4.85 -20.05
C GLN A 83 -44.76 3.52 -20.63
N ARG A 84 -43.78 3.56 -21.53
CA ARG A 84 -43.16 2.34 -22.09
C ARG A 84 -42.44 1.52 -21.02
N LEU A 85 -41.72 2.18 -20.11
CA LEU A 85 -41.11 1.50 -18.96
C LEU A 85 -42.17 0.85 -18.07
N GLN A 86 -43.26 1.55 -17.73
CA GLN A 86 -44.37 0.98 -16.96
C GLN A 86 -44.97 -0.27 -17.64
N GLN A 87 -45.15 -0.24 -18.96
CA GLN A 87 -45.62 -1.40 -19.72
C GLN A 87 -44.61 -2.54 -19.70
N PHE A 88 -43.32 -2.26 -19.89
CA PHE A 88 -42.24 -3.24 -19.80
C PHE A 88 -42.22 -3.93 -18.43
N LEU A 89 -42.35 -3.16 -17.35
CA LEU A 89 -42.38 -3.68 -15.98
C LEU A 89 -43.63 -4.51 -15.70
N ALA A 90 -44.81 -4.07 -16.18
CA ALA A 90 -46.05 -4.82 -16.03
C ALA A 90 -45.98 -6.20 -16.72
N GLN A 91 -45.42 -6.27 -17.92
CA GLN A 91 -45.21 -7.52 -18.67
C GLN A 91 -44.24 -8.47 -17.97
N ARG A 92 -43.33 -7.93 -17.15
CA ARG A 92 -42.29 -8.67 -16.41
C ARG A 92 -42.52 -8.64 -14.90
N SER A 93 -43.76 -8.44 -14.43
CA SER A 93 -44.09 -8.24 -13.01
C SER A 93 -43.62 -9.34 -12.04
N GLN A 94 -43.31 -10.53 -12.54
CA GLN A 94 -42.75 -11.64 -11.74
C GLN A 94 -41.21 -11.65 -11.69
N GLN A 95 -40.53 -10.79 -12.45
CA GLN A 95 -39.07 -10.72 -12.49
C GLN A 95 -38.55 -9.90 -11.30
N PRO A 96 -37.44 -10.33 -10.67
CA PRO A 96 -36.82 -9.59 -9.57
C PRO A 96 -36.53 -8.13 -9.94
N GLY A 97 -36.83 -7.21 -9.02
CA GLY A 97 -36.56 -5.78 -9.18
C GLY A 97 -37.65 -4.98 -9.90
N THR A 98 -38.61 -5.62 -10.59
CA THR A 98 -39.65 -4.91 -11.36
C THR A 98 -40.64 -4.15 -10.48
N ALA A 99 -41.15 -4.77 -9.42
CA ALA A 99 -42.01 -4.11 -8.43
C ALA A 99 -41.30 -2.91 -7.79
N PHE A 100 -40.03 -3.11 -7.39
CA PHE A 100 -39.20 -2.06 -6.83
C PHE A 100 -39.03 -0.86 -7.79
N LEU A 101 -38.80 -1.10 -9.09
CA LEU A 101 -38.73 -0.02 -10.07
C LEU A 101 -40.07 0.72 -10.21
N GLN A 102 -41.20 0.02 -10.18
CA GLN A 102 -42.52 0.66 -10.22
C GLN A 102 -42.73 1.57 -9.00
N ASP A 103 -42.30 1.13 -7.82
CA ASP A 103 -42.35 1.92 -6.59
C ASP A 103 -41.40 3.12 -6.67
N CYS A 104 -40.21 2.95 -7.24
CA CYS A 104 -39.25 4.04 -7.49
C CYS A 104 -39.85 5.14 -8.37
N LEU A 105 -40.51 4.78 -9.47
CA LEU A 105 -41.17 5.74 -10.36
C LEU A 105 -42.28 6.49 -9.63
N THR A 106 -43.11 5.74 -8.89
CA THR A 106 -44.23 6.30 -8.12
C THR A 106 -43.72 7.26 -7.04
N TYR A 107 -42.67 6.89 -6.30
CA TYR A 107 -42.08 7.73 -5.28
C TYR A 107 -41.46 8.99 -5.86
N SER A 108 -40.70 8.84 -6.94
CA SER A 108 -40.02 9.96 -7.62
C SER A 108 -41.03 10.99 -8.14
N GLN A 109 -42.17 10.54 -8.67
CA GLN A 109 -43.24 11.43 -9.11
C GLN A 109 -43.98 12.08 -7.93
N ASN A 110 -44.39 11.29 -6.93
CA ASN A 110 -45.30 11.76 -5.88
C ASN A 110 -44.61 12.54 -4.76
N HIS A 111 -43.36 12.20 -4.44
CA HIS A 111 -42.63 12.77 -3.31
C HIS A 111 -41.47 13.67 -3.71
N LEU A 112 -40.85 13.43 -4.87
CA LEU A 112 -39.77 14.27 -5.39
C LEU A 112 -40.24 15.22 -6.51
N HIS A 113 -41.48 15.05 -6.98
CA HIS A 113 -42.08 15.86 -8.04
C HIS A 113 -41.24 15.91 -9.31
N LEU A 114 -40.59 14.78 -9.66
CA LEU A 114 -39.85 14.64 -10.90
C LEU A 114 -40.82 14.45 -12.08
N ASP A 115 -40.50 15.06 -13.22
CA ASP A 115 -41.21 14.74 -14.47
C ASP A 115 -40.94 13.27 -14.84
N PRO A 116 -41.98 12.44 -15.06
CA PRO A 116 -41.79 11.02 -15.30
C PRO A 116 -40.94 10.71 -16.53
N ASP A 117 -41.14 11.41 -17.64
CA ASP A 117 -40.41 11.13 -18.90
C ASP A 117 -38.97 11.60 -18.78
N GLU A 118 -38.71 12.80 -18.25
CA GLU A 118 -37.33 13.27 -18.01
C GLU A 118 -36.58 12.36 -17.05
N TRP A 119 -37.23 11.89 -15.98
CA TRP A 119 -36.61 11.01 -14.99
C TRP A 119 -36.24 9.65 -15.59
N VAL A 120 -37.19 9.01 -16.27
CA VAL A 120 -36.94 7.73 -16.91
C VAL A 120 -35.91 7.88 -18.02
N TYR A 121 -35.97 8.95 -18.80
CA TYR A 121 -34.99 9.23 -19.83
C TYR A 121 -33.56 9.38 -19.28
N GLU A 122 -33.38 10.10 -18.17
CA GLU A 122 -32.08 10.22 -17.48
C GLU A 122 -31.58 8.85 -17.00
N LEU A 123 -32.46 8.01 -16.44
CA LEU A 123 -32.10 6.65 -16.03
C LEU A 123 -31.69 5.76 -17.21
N ILE A 124 -32.39 5.87 -18.34
CA ILE A 124 -32.17 5.03 -19.52
C ILE A 124 -30.89 5.42 -20.26
N GLN A 125 -30.69 6.70 -20.56
CA GLN A 125 -29.40 7.16 -21.09
C GLN A 125 -28.26 6.87 -20.10
N GLY A 126 -28.54 7.09 -18.81
CA GLY A 126 -27.55 6.86 -17.77
C GLY A 126 -27.06 5.42 -17.72
N ILE A 127 -27.96 4.44 -17.81
CA ILE A 127 -27.57 3.03 -17.76
C ILE A 127 -26.95 2.51 -19.06
N LEU A 128 -27.30 3.09 -20.22
CA LEU A 128 -26.63 2.79 -21.49
C LEU A 128 -25.18 3.28 -21.50
N GLY A 129 -24.89 4.39 -20.83
CA GLY A 129 -23.56 4.98 -20.80
C GLY A 129 -23.11 5.47 -22.18
N ASP A 130 -24.05 5.89 -23.02
CA ASP A 130 -23.84 6.35 -24.40
C ASP A 130 -23.53 7.85 -24.51
N CYS A 131 -23.60 8.57 -23.38
CA CYS A 131 -23.31 10.00 -23.28
C CYS A 131 -22.32 10.30 -22.15
N TYR A 132 -21.58 11.40 -22.28
CA TYR A 132 -20.84 11.98 -21.15
C TYR A 132 -21.82 12.46 -20.06
N PRO A 133 -21.44 12.44 -18.77
CA PRO A 133 -22.27 13.01 -17.71
C PRO A 133 -22.48 14.51 -17.93
N GLU A 134 -23.74 14.96 -17.94
CA GLU A 134 -24.09 16.37 -18.06
C GLU A 134 -25.28 16.68 -17.12
N PRO A 135 -25.12 17.59 -16.15
CA PRO A 135 -23.88 18.25 -15.74
C PRO A 135 -22.79 17.26 -15.26
N VAL A 136 -21.52 17.62 -15.48
CA VAL A 136 -20.36 16.77 -15.11
C VAL A 136 -20.20 16.55 -13.60
N ARG A 137 -20.87 17.36 -12.77
CA ARG A 137 -20.84 17.25 -11.31
C ARG A 137 -21.72 16.11 -10.80
N VAL A 138 -22.95 16.01 -11.31
CA VAL A 138 -23.95 14.97 -11.03
C VAL A 138 -25.13 15.19 -12.00
N LEU A 139 -25.79 14.12 -12.44
CA LEU A 139 -26.98 14.21 -13.29
C LEU A 139 -28.14 14.89 -12.52
N SER A 140 -28.93 15.69 -13.24
CA SER A 140 -29.83 16.69 -12.64
C SER A 140 -30.96 16.07 -11.81
N GLN A 141 -31.62 15.02 -12.30
CA GLN A 141 -32.69 14.36 -11.57
C GLN A 141 -32.12 13.45 -10.48
N THR A 142 -31.01 12.77 -10.77
CA THR A 142 -30.25 11.95 -9.84
C THR A 142 -29.83 12.76 -8.62
N GLU A 143 -29.33 13.98 -8.78
CA GLU A 143 -28.94 14.86 -7.67
C GLU A 143 -30.09 15.07 -6.68
N LYS A 144 -31.32 15.27 -7.16
CA LYS A 144 -32.51 15.46 -6.31
C LYS A 144 -32.80 14.22 -5.46
N VAL A 145 -32.68 13.03 -6.07
CA VAL A 145 -32.83 11.74 -5.37
C VAL A 145 -31.75 11.58 -4.30
N LEU A 146 -30.48 11.80 -4.67
CA LEU A 146 -29.36 11.67 -3.75
C LEU A 146 -29.46 12.69 -2.61
N HIS A 147 -29.82 13.93 -2.90
CA HIS A 147 -30.01 14.98 -1.90
C HIS A 147 -31.09 14.59 -0.90
N ARG A 148 -32.27 14.10 -1.35
CA ARG A 148 -33.31 13.63 -0.43
C ARG A 148 -32.80 12.51 0.48
N TYR A 149 -32.07 11.55 -0.08
CA TYR A 149 -31.48 10.44 0.67
C TYR A 149 -30.46 10.92 1.71
N LEU A 150 -29.50 11.77 1.32
CA LEU A 150 -28.51 12.31 2.26
C LEU A 150 -29.16 13.16 3.36
N VAL A 151 -30.23 13.91 3.07
CA VAL A 151 -31.00 14.63 4.10
C VAL A 151 -31.61 13.66 5.12
N ARG A 152 -32.12 12.51 4.68
CA ARG A 152 -32.63 11.48 5.61
C ARG A 152 -31.50 10.91 6.46
N GLU A 153 -30.47 10.34 5.82
CA GLU A 153 -29.46 9.55 6.52
C GLU A 153 -28.43 10.37 7.29
N LEU A 154 -28.14 11.61 6.86
CA LEU A 154 -27.10 12.45 7.46
C LEU A 154 -27.67 13.64 8.23
N CYS A 155 -28.89 14.08 7.92
CA CYS A 155 -29.54 15.18 8.67
C CYS A 155 -30.66 14.70 9.59
N ASN A 156 -30.97 13.40 9.62
CA ASN A 156 -32.13 12.82 10.32
C ASN A 156 -33.43 13.56 9.98
N ASP A 157 -33.64 13.83 8.68
CA ASP A 157 -34.77 14.62 8.15
C ASP A 157 -34.92 16.04 8.72
N GLN A 158 -33.87 16.56 9.36
CA GLN A 158 -33.79 17.92 9.90
C GLN A 158 -32.63 18.69 9.25
N PRO A 159 -32.71 18.99 7.94
CA PRO A 159 -31.67 19.73 7.25
C PRO A 159 -31.60 21.19 7.74
N PRO A 160 -30.42 21.81 7.73
CA PRO A 160 -30.31 23.24 7.97
C PRO A 160 -30.94 24.06 6.82
N PRO A 161 -31.24 25.35 7.03
CA PRO A 161 -31.74 26.21 5.96
C PRO A 161 -30.75 26.32 4.80
N GLY A 162 -31.21 26.07 3.58
CA GLY A 162 -30.39 26.13 2.37
C GLY A 162 -30.47 24.83 1.56
N HIS A 163 -29.46 24.60 0.74
CA HIS A 163 -29.30 23.40 -0.07
C HIS A 163 -27.82 22.99 -0.14
N TYR A 164 -27.59 21.72 -0.42
CA TYR A 164 -26.25 21.18 -0.68
C TYR A 164 -26.07 20.95 -2.17
N ASP A 165 -24.94 21.41 -2.69
CA ASP A 165 -24.45 20.96 -3.99
C ASP A 165 -23.73 19.61 -3.77
N LEU A 166 -23.95 18.64 -4.66
CA LEU A 166 -23.37 17.30 -4.57
C LEU A 166 -22.36 17.06 -5.68
N PHE A 167 -21.22 16.43 -5.41
CA PHE A 167 -20.28 15.93 -6.40
C PHE A 167 -20.13 14.42 -6.23
N VAL A 168 -20.58 13.64 -7.21
CA VAL A 168 -20.47 12.18 -7.20
C VAL A 168 -19.08 11.71 -7.61
N THR A 169 -18.50 10.78 -6.86
CA THR A 169 -17.10 10.34 -6.99
C THR A 169 -16.96 8.82 -6.94
N GLU A 170 -15.78 8.32 -7.29
CA GLU A 170 -15.40 6.90 -7.30
C GLU A 170 -15.18 6.33 -5.88
N GLY A 171 -16.21 6.46 -5.03
CA GLY A 171 -16.20 6.18 -3.60
C GLY A 171 -15.60 7.32 -2.78
N GLY A 172 -15.65 7.15 -1.45
CA GLY A 172 -14.99 8.09 -0.51
C GLY A 172 -13.49 8.20 -0.75
N THR A 173 -12.86 7.15 -1.28
CA THR A 173 -11.43 7.15 -1.67
C THR A 173 -11.10 8.28 -2.65
N ALA A 174 -11.84 8.38 -3.75
CA ALA A 174 -11.61 9.46 -4.73
C ALA A 174 -12.02 10.82 -4.16
N ALA A 175 -13.10 10.88 -3.36
CA ALA A 175 -13.54 12.10 -2.71
C ALA A 175 -12.44 12.75 -1.87
N ILE A 176 -11.78 11.98 -0.99
CA ILE A 176 -10.68 12.50 -0.15
C ILE A 176 -9.51 12.99 -1.02
N CYS A 177 -9.12 12.24 -2.06
CA CYS A 177 -8.08 12.70 -2.98
C CYS A 177 -8.44 14.05 -3.64
N TYR A 178 -9.68 14.20 -4.09
CA TYR A 178 -10.15 15.42 -4.75
C TYR A 178 -10.23 16.60 -3.77
N ILE A 179 -10.69 16.38 -2.54
CA ILE A 179 -10.76 17.42 -1.51
C ILE A 179 -9.36 17.96 -1.21
N PHE A 180 -8.41 17.09 -0.85
CA PHE A 180 -7.05 17.52 -0.50
C PHE A 180 -6.34 18.21 -1.67
N ASN A 181 -6.45 17.65 -2.89
CA ASN A 181 -5.86 18.27 -4.07
C ASN A 181 -6.47 19.65 -4.35
N SER A 182 -7.80 19.79 -4.26
CA SER A 182 -8.48 21.05 -4.58
C SER A 182 -8.24 22.12 -3.52
N LEU A 183 -8.13 21.74 -2.23
CA LEU A 183 -7.73 22.67 -1.16
C LEU A 183 -6.32 23.24 -1.43
N LEU A 184 -5.39 22.41 -1.90
CA LEU A 184 -4.03 22.82 -2.28
C LEU A 184 -4.01 23.70 -3.53
N GLU A 185 -4.75 23.31 -4.57
CA GLU A 185 -4.80 24.06 -5.83
C GLU A 185 -5.43 25.44 -5.64
N ASN A 186 -6.45 25.53 -4.79
CA ASN A 186 -7.15 26.77 -4.47
C ASN A 186 -6.51 27.61 -3.36
N LYS A 187 -5.31 27.23 -2.88
CA LYS A 187 -4.53 27.98 -1.87
C LYS A 187 -5.28 28.19 -0.55
N LEU A 188 -6.10 27.20 -0.20
CA LEU A 188 -6.78 27.11 1.09
C LEU A 188 -5.97 26.27 2.08
N LEU A 189 -5.13 25.38 1.54
CA LEU A 189 -4.15 24.60 2.28
C LEU A 189 -2.79 24.71 1.57
N HIS A 190 -1.72 24.84 2.33
CA HIS A 190 -0.35 24.95 1.85
C HIS A 190 0.53 23.87 2.47
N LYS A 191 1.69 23.66 1.86
CA LYS A 191 2.72 22.82 2.49
C LYS A 191 3.06 23.35 3.87
N HIS A 192 3.18 22.43 4.82
CA HIS A 192 3.45 22.69 6.24
C HIS A 192 2.30 23.33 7.02
N ASP A 193 1.14 23.58 6.42
CA ASP A 193 -0.06 23.94 7.19
C ASP A 193 -0.42 22.81 8.16
N LYS A 194 -1.02 23.19 9.29
CA LYS A 194 -1.43 22.25 10.34
C LYS A 194 -2.83 21.74 10.07
N ILE A 195 -3.02 20.43 10.08
CA ILE A 195 -4.31 19.75 9.97
C ILE A 195 -4.56 18.92 11.23
N ALA A 196 -5.72 19.08 11.86
CA ALA A 196 -6.12 18.28 12.99
C ALA A 196 -6.81 16.99 12.50
N LEU A 197 -6.45 15.85 13.08
CA LEU A 197 -7.01 14.54 12.77
C LEU A 197 -7.72 13.97 14.00
N GLY A 198 -8.98 13.59 13.87
CA GLY A 198 -9.72 12.89 14.92
C GLY A 198 -9.26 11.44 15.00
N THR A 199 -8.40 11.09 15.96
CA THR A 199 -7.79 9.76 16.10
C THR A 199 -8.44 8.96 17.22
N PRO A 200 -8.42 7.61 17.19
CA PRO A 200 -7.90 6.72 16.15
C PRO A 200 -8.66 6.81 14.82
N ILE A 201 -7.96 6.74 13.69
CA ILE A 201 -8.55 6.92 12.34
C ILE A 201 -8.00 5.89 11.33
N PHE A 202 -8.72 5.72 10.21
CA PHE A 202 -8.32 4.86 9.10
C PHE A 202 -6.92 5.24 8.57
N THR A 203 -5.97 4.30 8.57
CA THR A 203 -4.54 4.54 8.33
C THR A 203 -4.21 5.42 7.12
N PRO A 204 -4.81 5.24 5.92
CA PRO A 204 -4.55 6.14 4.80
C PRO A 204 -4.80 7.63 5.07
N TYR A 205 -5.69 7.98 6.01
CA TYR A 205 -5.96 9.36 6.41
C TYR A 205 -4.85 9.95 7.29
N LEU A 206 -4.04 9.11 7.94
CA LEU A 206 -2.79 9.50 8.60
C LEU A 206 -1.67 9.71 7.58
N GLU A 207 -1.64 8.93 6.51
CA GLU A 207 -0.57 8.94 5.50
C GLU A 207 -0.68 10.13 4.52
N ILE A 208 -1.89 10.44 4.04
CA ILE A 208 -2.14 11.49 3.02
C ILE A 208 -1.50 12.84 3.42
N PRO A 209 -1.69 13.37 4.64
CA PRO A 209 -1.09 14.64 5.07
C PRO A 209 0.44 14.69 4.89
N HIS A 210 1.14 13.57 5.04
CA HIS A 210 2.61 13.52 5.02
C HIS A 210 3.22 13.32 3.63
N LEU A 211 2.42 13.03 2.60
CA LEU A 211 2.92 12.86 1.23
C LEU A 211 3.66 14.10 0.74
N ASN A 212 4.68 13.92 -0.11
CA ASN A 212 5.52 15.01 -0.66
C ASN A 212 4.73 16.14 -1.33
N THR A 213 3.54 15.83 -1.83
CA THR A 213 2.59 16.78 -2.41
C THR A 213 2.04 17.75 -1.36
N PHE A 214 1.72 17.27 -0.15
CA PHE A 214 1.04 18.02 0.90
C PHE A 214 1.96 18.46 2.03
N GLN A 215 2.84 17.60 2.56
CA GLN A 215 3.80 17.91 3.64
C GLN A 215 3.18 18.67 4.83
N LEU A 216 1.96 18.31 5.22
CA LEU A 216 1.21 18.95 6.29
C LEU A 216 1.74 18.51 7.66
N GLN A 217 1.48 19.35 8.66
CA GLN A 217 1.71 19.01 10.06
C GLN A 217 0.44 18.42 10.66
N SER A 218 0.45 17.14 11.02
CA SER A 218 -0.70 16.49 11.65
C SER A 218 -0.75 16.80 13.15
N LEU A 219 -1.91 17.22 13.64
CA LEU A 219 -2.21 17.39 15.06
C LEU A 219 -3.28 16.36 15.47
N ALA A 220 -2.95 15.45 16.39
CA ALA A 220 -3.93 14.49 16.88
C ALA A 220 -4.95 15.16 17.82
N VAL A 221 -6.23 14.88 17.56
CA VAL A 221 -7.38 15.13 18.44
C VAL A 221 -7.88 13.76 18.88
N GLU A 222 -7.46 13.35 20.07
CA GLU A 222 -7.47 11.95 20.49
C GLU A 222 -8.79 11.58 21.20
N ALA A 223 -9.44 10.53 20.73
CA ALA A 223 -10.52 9.87 21.44
C ALA A 223 -9.99 9.05 22.63
N SER A 224 -10.75 9.04 23.72
CA SER A 224 -10.34 8.34 24.94
C SER A 224 -11.05 7.00 25.10
N ALA A 225 -10.28 5.91 25.19
CA ALA A 225 -10.81 4.59 25.53
C ALA A 225 -11.55 4.57 26.88
N ALA A 226 -11.14 5.44 27.83
CA ALA A 226 -11.78 5.56 29.14
C ALA A 226 -13.14 6.29 29.08
N LEU A 227 -13.42 6.98 27.98
CA LEU A 227 -14.69 7.67 27.71
C LEU A 227 -15.44 7.01 26.55
N ASP A 228 -15.36 5.68 26.43
CA ASP A 228 -16.01 4.92 25.35
C ASP A 228 -15.71 5.48 23.95
N TRP A 229 -14.45 5.87 23.74
CA TRP A 229 -13.93 6.47 22.50
C TRP A 229 -14.55 7.80 22.10
N GLN A 230 -15.12 8.53 23.06
CA GLN A 230 -15.49 9.93 22.86
C GLN A 230 -14.26 10.84 22.93
N ILE A 231 -14.33 11.96 22.23
CA ILE A 231 -13.27 12.99 22.22
C ILE A 231 -13.47 13.88 23.45
N PRO A 232 -12.51 13.93 24.39
CA PRO A 232 -12.58 14.85 25.53
C PRO A 232 -12.64 16.32 25.10
N GLU A 233 -13.30 17.17 25.88
CA GLU A 233 -13.36 18.62 25.57
C GLU A 233 -11.97 19.26 25.41
N ALA A 234 -11.00 18.85 26.24
CA ALA A 234 -9.62 19.34 26.18
C ALA A 234 -8.91 19.00 24.86
N GLU A 235 -9.32 17.92 24.20
CA GLU A 235 -8.80 17.53 22.88
C GLU A 235 -9.43 18.39 21.79
N LEU A 236 -10.73 18.70 21.90
CA LEU A 236 -11.40 19.65 21.01
C LEU A 236 -10.86 21.08 21.17
N ASP A 237 -10.43 21.49 22.37
CA ASP A 237 -9.81 22.80 22.60
C ASP A 237 -8.54 23.03 21.76
N LYS A 238 -7.84 21.96 21.34
CA LYS A 238 -6.70 22.05 20.43
C LYS A 238 -7.08 22.72 19.09
N LEU A 239 -8.34 22.61 18.67
CA LEU A 239 -8.84 23.22 17.44
C LEU A 239 -8.95 24.75 17.52
N ALA A 240 -8.84 25.35 18.71
CA ALA A 240 -8.82 26.80 18.87
C ALA A 240 -7.53 27.43 18.30
N ASP A 241 -6.48 26.64 18.07
CA ASP A 241 -5.22 27.10 17.47
C ASP A 241 -5.43 27.58 16.01
N PRO A 242 -5.21 28.88 15.70
CA PRO A 242 -5.42 29.44 14.37
C PRO A 242 -4.44 28.90 13.30
N GLU A 243 -3.37 28.21 13.71
CA GLU A 243 -2.51 27.47 12.78
C GLU A 243 -3.21 26.23 12.20
N VAL A 244 -4.17 25.64 12.91
CA VAL A 244 -4.99 24.51 12.43
C VAL A 244 -5.94 25.00 11.34
N LYS A 245 -5.71 24.58 10.09
CA LYS A 245 -6.50 25.00 8.91
C LYS A 245 -7.73 24.15 8.67
N ALA A 246 -7.63 22.85 8.97
CA ALA A 246 -8.73 21.93 8.82
C ALA A 246 -8.78 20.91 9.97
N PHE A 247 -9.97 20.43 10.29
CA PHE A 247 -10.21 19.29 11.16
C PHE A 247 -10.82 18.16 10.33
N PHE A 248 -10.11 17.04 10.23
CA PHE A 248 -10.51 15.86 9.47
C PHE A 248 -10.81 14.69 10.40
N LEU A 249 -12.01 14.13 10.30
CA LEU A 249 -12.45 12.99 11.10
C LEU A 249 -13.34 12.03 10.31
N CYS A 250 -13.49 10.83 10.85
CA CYS A 250 -14.48 9.85 10.44
C CYS A 250 -15.55 9.73 11.53
N ASN A 251 -16.83 9.89 11.20
CA ASN A 251 -17.92 9.90 12.18
C ASN A 251 -19.17 9.20 11.60
N PRO A 252 -19.56 8.01 12.10
CA PRO A 252 -18.91 7.24 13.16
C PRO A 252 -17.48 6.80 12.82
N SER A 253 -16.64 6.68 13.84
CA SER A 253 -15.21 6.47 13.71
C SER A 253 -14.82 5.07 13.20
N ASN A 254 -13.64 5.00 12.58
CA ASN A 254 -12.96 3.75 12.23
C ASN A 254 -11.51 3.89 12.68
N PRO A 255 -11.01 3.05 13.62
CA PRO A 255 -11.49 1.70 13.96
C PRO A 255 -12.44 1.59 15.16
N THR A 256 -12.70 2.68 15.89
CA THR A 256 -13.37 2.59 17.21
C THR A 256 -14.89 2.43 17.13
N SER A 257 -15.50 2.63 15.95
CA SER A 257 -16.91 2.34 15.67
C SER A 257 -17.91 3.10 16.52
N VAL A 258 -17.59 4.34 16.91
CA VAL A 258 -18.52 5.18 17.69
C VAL A 258 -18.84 6.46 16.97
N ARG A 259 -20.09 6.93 17.08
CA ARG A 259 -20.43 8.30 16.73
C ARG A 259 -19.97 9.27 17.81
N LEU A 260 -19.75 10.53 17.42
CA LEU A 260 -19.60 11.62 18.38
C LEU A 260 -20.87 11.80 19.21
N GLU A 261 -20.68 11.98 20.52
CA GLU A 261 -21.76 12.30 21.46
C GLU A 261 -22.19 13.76 21.37
N SER A 262 -23.38 14.05 21.89
CA SER A 262 -23.96 15.40 21.84
C SER A 262 -23.11 16.46 22.56
N SER A 263 -22.39 16.12 23.63
CA SER A 263 -21.47 17.02 24.34
C SER A 263 -20.28 17.42 23.48
N ALA A 264 -19.60 16.45 22.86
CA ALA A 264 -18.49 16.70 21.95
C ALA A 264 -18.94 17.56 20.75
N ILE A 265 -20.10 17.25 20.18
CA ILE A 265 -20.71 18.05 19.11
C ILE A 265 -21.00 19.48 19.58
N ALA A 266 -21.62 19.66 20.75
CA ALA A 266 -21.96 20.97 21.28
C ALA A 266 -20.69 21.82 21.53
N LYS A 267 -19.63 21.20 22.05
CA LYS A 267 -18.32 21.84 22.23
C LYS A 267 -17.70 22.26 20.90
N LEU A 268 -17.75 21.40 19.88
CA LEU A 268 -17.27 21.75 18.54
C LEU A 268 -18.08 22.89 17.92
N VAL A 269 -19.40 22.89 18.10
CA VAL A 269 -20.27 23.99 17.64
C VAL A 269 -19.92 25.30 18.31
N ASP A 270 -19.77 25.31 19.63
CA ASP A 270 -19.35 26.51 20.37
C ASP A 270 -18.00 27.03 19.86
N LEU A 271 -17.01 26.15 19.72
CA LEU A 271 -15.68 26.51 19.23
C LEU A 271 -15.72 27.11 17.81
N VAL A 272 -16.40 26.45 16.87
CA VAL A 272 -16.49 26.91 15.47
C VAL A 272 -17.29 28.21 15.36
N THR A 273 -18.37 28.37 16.12
CA THR A 273 -19.21 29.57 16.00
C THR A 273 -18.65 30.79 16.73
N THR A 274 -17.88 30.60 17.81
CA THR A 274 -17.39 31.71 18.64
C THR A 274 -15.92 32.07 18.40
N GLN A 275 -15.07 31.09 18.11
CA GLN A 275 -13.62 31.27 18.03
C GLN A 275 -13.05 31.00 16.65
N ARG A 276 -13.56 29.97 15.96
CA ARG A 276 -13.01 29.47 14.69
C ARG A 276 -14.06 29.40 13.57
N PRO A 277 -14.72 30.53 13.22
CA PRO A 277 -15.68 30.54 12.11
C PRO A 277 -15.01 30.21 10.77
N ASP A 278 -13.68 30.28 10.71
CA ASP A 278 -12.83 29.93 9.58
C ASP A 278 -12.49 28.43 9.48
N LEU A 279 -12.67 27.61 10.53
CA LEU A 279 -12.19 26.23 10.50
C LEU A 279 -12.90 25.40 9.42
N ILE A 280 -12.13 24.76 8.54
CA ILE A 280 -12.66 23.79 7.57
C ILE A 280 -12.82 22.45 8.29
N VAL A 281 -14.00 21.86 8.23
CA VAL A 281 -14.28 20.53 8.77
C VAL A 281 -14.47 19.56 7.62
N ILE A 282 -13.75 18.45 7.61
CA ILE A 282 -13.91 17.37 6.63
C ILE A 282 -14.40 16.15 7.39
N THR A 283 -15.59 15.64 7.09
CA THR A 283 -16.16 14.49 7.80
C THR A 283 -16.45 13.34 6.83
N ASP A 284 -15.93 12.16 7.12
CA ASP A 284 -16.27 10.91 6.43
C ASP A 284 -17.31 10.12 7.24
N ASP A 285 -18.54 10.10 6.74
CA ASP A 285 -19.71 9.59 7.46
C ASP A 285 -20.21 8.26 6.90
N VAL A 286 -19.31 7.47 6.31
CA VAL A 286 -19.64 6.19 5.66
C VAL A 286 -20.36 5.17 6.55
N TYR A 287 -20.23 5.27 7.88
CA TYR A 287 -20.86 4.36 8.85
C TYR A 287 -22.14 4.92 9.49
N SER A 288 -22.66 6.05 9.04
CA SER A 288 -23.82 6.74 9.64
C SER A 288 -25.03 5.84 9.83
N THR A 289 -25.34 5.00 8.85
CA THR A 289 -26.54 4.14 8.85
C THR A 289 -26.44 2.96 9.82
N PHE A 290 -25.29 2.72 10.46
CA PHE A 290 -25.12 1.68 11.48
C PHE A 290 -25.43 2.18 12.90
N VAL A 291 -25.86 3.42 13.06
CA VAL A 291 -26.39 3.97 14.33
C VAL A 291 -27.73 4.65 14.08
N ASN A 292 -28.62 4.55 15.07
CA ASN A 292 -29.94 5.17 15.00
C ASN A 292 -29.85 6.67 15.29
N ASP A 293 -30.72 7.46 14.66
CA ASP A 293 -30.78 8.92 14.85
C ASP A 293 -29.45 9.63 14.59
N PHE A 294 -28.66 9.13 13.62
CA PHE A 294 -27.40 9.77 13.26
C PHE A 294 -27.62 11.20 12.77
N ARG A 295 -26.77 12.11 13.20
CA ARG A 295 -26.77 13.48 12.69
C ARG A 295 -25.33 13.91 12.44
N SER A 296 -25.04 14.13 11.16
CA SER A 296 -23.73 14.53 10.64
C SER A 296 -23.37 15.94 11.06
N LEU A 297 -22.06 16.23 11.09
CA LEU A 297 -21.58 17.61 11.13
C LEU A 297 -22.04 18.43 9.90
N MET A 298 -22.39 17.77 8.78
CA MET A 298 -23.11 18.37 7.66
C MET A 298 -24.33 19.16 8.14
N ALA A 299 -25.19 18.53 8.94
CA ALA A 299 -26.44 19.14 9.39
C ALA A 299 -26.25 20.18 10.51
N ILE A 300 -25.15 20.07 11.26
CA ILE A 300 -24.92 20.80 12.51
C ILE A 300 -24.02 22.02 12.28
N LEU A 301 -22.99 21.88 11.45
CA LEU A 301 -22.02 22.91 11.07
C LEU A 301 -21.96 23.07 9.53
N PRO A 302 -23.11 23.27 8.85
CA PRO A 302 -23.20 23.22 7.39
C PRO A 302 -22.25 24.17 6.66
N ARG A 303 -22.00 25.36 7.22
CA ARG A 303 -21.13 26.36 6.59
C ARG A 303 -19.66 25.94 6.60
N ASN A 304 -19.24 25.11 7.54
CA ASN A 304 -17.83 24.76 7.75
C ASN A 304 -17.48 23.36 7.23
N THR A 305 -18.49 22.52 6.93
CA THR A 305 -18.29 21.10 6.68
C THR A 305 -18.30 20.74 5.19
N ILE A 306 -17.22 20.09 4.76
CA ILE A 306 -17.16 19.26 3.54
C ILE A 306 -17.48 17.82 3.98
N THR A 307 -18.60 17.28 3.52
CA THR A 307 -19.05 15.94 3.90
C THR A 307 -18.71 14.93 2.82
N VAL A 308 -18.16 13.80 3.22
CA VAL A 308 -17.94 12.63 2.36
C VAL A 308 -18.87 11.51 2.81
N TYR A 309 -19.64 10.97 1.87
CA TYR A 309 -20.48 9.80 2.09
C TYR A 309 -20.14 8.71 1.07
N SER A 310 -20.18 7.44 1.48
CA SER A 310 -20.02 6.32 0.55
C SER A 310 -21.06 5.23 0.74
N TYR A 311 -21.61 4.75 -0.37
CA TYR A 311 -22.56 3.64 -0.42
C TYR A 311 -21.89 2.27 -0.20
N SER A 312 -20.56 2.24 -0.06
CA SER A 312 -19.76 1.01 -0.06
C SER A 312 -20.14 0.04 1.05
N LYS A 313 -20.36 0.54 2.27
CA LYS A 313 -20.47 -0.28 3.48
C LYS A 313 -21.91 -0.71 3.71
N TYR A 314 -22.84 0.24 3.67
CA TYR A 314 -24.26 -0.02 3.93
C TYR A 314 -24.88 -0.98 2.90
N PHE A 315 -24.66 -0.72 1.62
CA PHE A 315 -25.28 -1.50 0.53
C PHE A 315 -24.46 -2.69 0.03
N GLY A 316 -23.32 -2.99 0.66
CA GLY A 316 -22.37 -4.01 0.18
C GLY A 316 -21.84 -3.72 -1.22
N ALA A 317 -21.48 -2.46 -1.50
CA ALA A 317 -21.21 -1.94 -2.85
C ALA A 317 -19.76 -1.46 -3.04
N THR A 318 -18.79 -2.06 -2.33
CA THR A 318 -17.38 -1.65 -2.36
C THR A 318 -16.77 -1.64 -3.77
N GLY A 319 -17.12 -2.62 -4.62
CA GLY A 319 -16.66 -2.72 -6.00
C GLY A 319 -17.34 -1.75 -6.98
N TRP A 320 -18.50 -1.21 -6.65
CA TRP A 320 -19.20 -0.21 -7.48
C TRP A 320 -18.54 1.17 -7.43
N ARG A 321 -17.73 1.44 -6.40
CA ARG A 321 -17.02 2.72 -6.21
C ARG A 321 -17.96 3.94 -6.21
N LEU A 322 -18.91 3.95 -5.27
CA LEU A 322 -19.95 5.00 -5.20
C LEU A 322 -19.73 5.90 -3.97
N GLY A 323 -19.52 7.18 -4.21
CA GLY A 323 -19.31 8.21 -3.19
C GLY A 323 -19.89 9.56 -3.58
N VAL A 324 -20.12 10.41 -2.59
CA VAL A 324 -20.61 11.78 -2.76
C VAL A 324 -19.82 12.71 -1.85
N ILE A 325 -19.38 13.84 -2.40
CA ILE A 325 -19.02 15.03 -1.63
C ILE A 325 -20.25 15.93 -1.57
N ALA A 326 -20.66 16.33 -0.38
CA ALA A 326 -21.71 17.33 -0.18
C ALA A 326 -21.11 18.60 0.43
N LEU A 327 -21.46 19.75 -0.16
CA LEU A 327 -21.04 21.06 0.33
C LEU A 327 -22.24 22.01 0.37
N HIS A 328 -22.42 22.69 1.50
CA HIS A 328 -23.52 23.64 1.64
C HIS A 328 -23.30 24.84 0.72
N THR A 329 -24.37 25.36 0.13
CA THR A 329 -24.28 26.45 -0.85
C THR A 329 -23.92 27.82 -0.27
N ASP A 330 -24.14 28.00 1.03
CA ASP A 330 -23.47 29.02 1.84
C ASP A 330 -22.42 28.31 2.70
N ASN A 331 -21.15 28.41 2.30
CA ASN A 331 -20.03 27.80 3.02
C ASN A 331 -18.86 28.78 3.17
N VAL A 332 -18.04 28.55 4.20
CA VAL A 332 -16.87 29.36 4.51
C VAL A 332 -15.77 29.20 3.47
N ILE A 333 -15.73 28.09 2.75
CA ILE A 333 -14.67 27.79 1.78
C ILE A 333 -14.77 28.73 0.56
N ASP A 334 -15.97 28.91 0.02
CA ASP A 334 -16.24 29.89 -1.05
C ASP A 334 -16.00 31.32 -0.57
N GLN A 335 -16.35 31.62 0.69
CA GLN A 335 -16.06 32.92 1.31
C GLN A 335 -14.54 33.16 1.39
N MET A 336 -13.75 32.16 1.82
CA MET A 336 -12.29 32.23 1.85
C MET A 336 -11.72 32.52 0.47
N ILE A 337 -12.15 31.76 -0.54
CA ILE A 337 -11.74 31.95 -1.94
C ILE A 337 -12.04 33.38 -2.42
N ALA A 338 -13.23 33.90 -2.13
CA ALA A 338 -13.64 35.25 -2.50
C ALA A 338 -12.80 36.35 -1.84
N THR A 339 -12.20 36.07 -0.68
CA THR A 339 -11.36 37.01 0.08
C THR A 339 -9.84 36.84 -0.16
N LEU A 340 -9.44 35.93 -1.04
CA LEU A 340 -8.02 35.72 -1.35
C LEU A 340 -7.34 37.00 -1.89
N PRO A 341 -6.03 37.19 -1.65
CA PRO A 341 -5.30 38.35 -2.17
C PRO A 341 -5.39 38.46 -3.70
N PRO A 342 -5.42 39.68 -4.29
CA PRO A 342 -5.54 39.87 -5.73
C PRO A 342 -4.51 39.12 -6.57
N SER A 343 -3.29 38.92 -6.05
CA SER A 343 -2.25 38.12 -6.70
C SER A 343 -2.65 36.65 -6.85
N THR A 344 -3.23 36.06 -5.80
CA THR A 344 -3.72 34.67 -5.79
C THR A 344 -4.97 34.54 -6.65
N THR A 345 -5.91 35.47 -6.53
CA THR A 345 -7.12 35.50 -7.38
C THR A 345 -6.76 35.54 -8.85
N LYS A 346 -5.74 36.30 -9.25
CA LYS A 346 -5.26 36.34 -10.64
C LYS A 346 -4.76 34.96 -11.12
N VAL A 347 -4.03 34.23 -10.28
CA VAL A 347 -3.55 32.88 -10.61
C VAL A 347 -4.70 31.90 -10.77
N LEU A 348 -5.67 31.91 -9.84
CA LEU A 348 -6.85 31.04 -9.92
C LEU A 348 -7.74 31.40 -11.11
N ASN A 349 -7.90 32.70 -11.41
CA ASN A 349 -8.62 33.14 -12.60
C ASN A 349 -7.96 32.64 -13.88
N GLN A 350 -6.63 32.61 -13.95
CA GLN A 350 -5.91 32.04 -15.08
C GLN A 350 -6.12 30.52 -15.17
N ARG A 351 -6.06 29.80 -14.04
CA ARG A 351 -6.28 28.34 -13.98
C ARG A 351 -7.63 27.95 -14.56
N TYR A 352 -8.70 28.62 -14.13
CA TYR A 352 -10.08 28.28 -14.51
C TYR A 352 -10.66 29.14 -15.64
N ALA A 353 -9.84 29.94 -16.34
CA ALA A 353 -10.25 30.89 -17.38
C ALA A 353 -11.06 30.25 -18.51
N HIS A 354 -10.80 28.97 -18.81
CA HIS A 354 -11.47 28.23 -19.87
C HIS A 354 -12.86 27.71 -19.49
N LEU A 355 -13.21 27.72 -18.20
CA LEU A 355 -14.48 27.15 -17.71
C LEU A 355 -15.57 28.21 -17.52
N ALA A 356 -15.20 29.45 -17.20
CA ALA A 356 -16.16 30.52 -16.94
C ALA A 356 -15.59 31.90 -17.32
N LEU A 357 -16.48 32.81 -17.74
CA LEU A 357 -16.11 34.21 -17.99
C LEU A 357 -15.69 34.95 -16.71
N GLU A 358 -16.20 34.52 -15.56
CA GLU A 358 -15.87 35.05 -14.23
C GLU A 358 -15.41 33.91 -13.30
N PRO A 359 -14.19 33.37 -13.48
CA PRO A 359 -13.73 32.19 -12.72
C PRO A 359 -13.70 32.42 -11.20
N GLN A 360 -13.55 33.66 -10.75
CA GLN A 360 -13.65 34.03 -9.34
C GLN A 360 -15.00 33.70 -8.70
N ARG A 361 -16.07 33.53 -9.49
CA ARG A 361 -17.42 33.13 -9.03
C ARG A 361 -17.65 31.62 -9.07
N LEU A 362 -16.71 30.84 -9.61
CA LEU A 362 -16.81 29.39 -9.64
C LEU A 362 -16.72 28.84 -8.21
N LYS A 363 -17.76 28.13 -7.77
CA LYS A 363 -17.84 27.55 -6.43
C LYS A 363 -16.78 26.46 -6.24
N PHE A 364 -16.35 26.25 -5.00
CA PHE A 364 -15.33 25.26 -4.67
C PHE A 364 -15.73 23.84 -5.07
N ILE A 365 -17.01 23.49 -4.98
CA ILE A 365 -17.48 22.17 -5.42
C ILE A 365 -17.32 21.95 -6.93
N ASP A 366 -17.55 22.96 -7.76
CA ASP A 366 -17.33 22.87 -9.21
C ASP A 366 -15.83 22.91 -9.55
N ARG A 367 -15.02 23.59 -8.72
CA ARG A 367 -13.55 23.50 -8.81
C ARG A 367 -13.04 22.10 -8.50
N MET A 368 -13.63 21.40 -7.52
CA MET A 368 -13.29 20.00 -7.25
C MET A 368 -13.56 19.10 -8.46
N VAL A 369 -14.66 19.33 -9.18
CA VAL A 369 -14.96 18.60 -10.43
C VAL A 369 -13.88 18.90 -11.49
N ALA A 370 -13.57 20.17 -11.70
CA ALA A 370 -12.55 20.59 -12.66
C ALA A 370 -11.16 20.01 -12.31
N ASP A 371 -10.74 20.16 -11.06
CA ASP A 371 -9.43 19.72 -10.56
C ASP A 371 -9.30 18.19 -10.60
N SER A 372 -10.40 17.44 -10.46
CA SER A 372 -10.41 15.97 -10.58
C SER A 372 -9.94 15.46 -11.95
N ARG A 373 -9.95 16.32 -12.97
CA ARG A 373 -9.51 16.02 -14.34
C ARG A 373 -8.63 17.14 -14.92
N ASN A 374 -7.76 17.71 -14.08
CA ASN A 374 -6.74 18.69 -14.49
C ASN A 374 -7.30 19.94 -15.21
N VAL A 375 -8.52 20.35 -14.87
CA VAL A 375 -9.27 21.52 -15.37
C VAL A 375 -9.66 21.43 -16.85
N ALA A 376 -8.71 21.17 -17.75
CA ALA A 376 -8.94 21.15 -19.20
C ALA A 376 -9.95 20.08 -19.64
N LEU A 377 -10.07 18.98 -18.90
CA LEU A 377 -11.00 17.88 -19.20
C LEU A 377 -12.31 17.98 -18.39
N ASN A 378 -12.64 19.15 -17.85
CA ASN A 378 -13.84 19.35 -17.04
C ASN A 378 -15.12 18.90 -17.76
N HIS A 379 -15.27 19.19 -19.05
CA HIS A 379 -16.47 18.85 -19.84
C HIS A 379 -16.67 17.34 -20.07
N THR A 380 -15.68 16.51 -19.72
CA THR A 380 -15.75 15.04 -19.75
C THR A 380 -15.40 14.44 -18.38
N ALA A 381 -15.53 15.23 -17.32
CA ALA A 381 -15.33 14.77 -15.95
C ALA A 381 -16.59 14.05 -15.42
N GLY A 382 -16.62 13.83 -14.11
CA GLY A 382 -17.75 13.21 -13.44
C GLY A 382 -17.68 11.69 -13.39
N LEU A 383 -18.45 11.13 -12.45
CA LEU A 383 -18.64 9.69 -12.31
C LEU A 383 -19.44 9.14 -13.50
N SER A 384 -19.18 7.89 -13.92
CA SER A 384 -19.90 7.29 -15.04
C SER A 384 -21.41 7.30 -14.79
N THR A 385 -22.19 7.55 -15.84
CA THR A 385 -23.65 7.64 -15.72
C THR A 385 -24.31 6.33 -15.22
N PRO A 386 -23.82 5.10 -15.52
CA PRO A 386 -24.39 3.89 -14.94
C PRO A 386 -24.17 3.79 -13.43
N GLN A 387 -23.02 4.27 -12.92
CA GLN A 387 -22.77 4.33 -11.49
C GLN A 387 -23.74 5.30 -10.80
N GLN A 388 -24.02 6.45 -11.42
CA GLN A 388 -25.00 7.42 -10.91
C GLN A 388 -26.42 6.83 -10.87
N VAL A 389 -26.82 6.08 -11.90
CA VAL A 389 -28.09 5.34 -11.91
C VAL A 389 -28.15 4.34 -10.73
N GLN A 390 -27.09 3.57 -10.50
CA GLN A 390 -27.06 2.63 -9.37
C GLN A 390 -27.12 3.36 -8.01
N MET A 391 -26.52 4.56 -7.88
CA MET A 391 -26.63 5.39 -6.68
C MET A 391 -28.07 5.86 -6.45
N ALA A 392 -28.77 6.29 -7.50
CA ALA A 392 -30.17 6.68 -7.41
C ALA A 392 -31.05 5.51 -6.95
N LEU A 393 -30.83 4.30 -7.48
CA LEU A 393 -31.58 3.11 -7.07
C LEU A 393 -31.29 2.70 -5.62
N PHE A 394 -30.04 2.77 -5.16
CA PHE A 394 -29.73 2.53 -3.74
C PHE A 394 -30.42 3.55 -2.83
N SER A 395 -30.41 4.81 -3.23
CA SER A 395 -31.04 5.90 -2.50
C SER A 395 -32.55 5.72 -2.41
N LEU A 396 -33.20 5.41 -3.53
CA LEU A 396 -34.65 5.13 -3.59
C LEU A 396 -35.03 3.88 -2.81
N PHE A 397 -34.18 2.84 -2.80
CA PHE A 397 -34.39 1.65 -1.99
C PHE A 397 -34.52 1.99 -0.50
N CYS A 398 -33.65 2.84 0.03
CA CYS A 398 -33.79 3.31 1.40
C CYS A 398 -34.99 4.25 1.56
N LEU A 399 -35.20 5.19 0.64
CA LEU A 399 -36.33 6.13 0.72
C LEU A 399 -37.70 5.44 0.66
N LEU A 400 -37.82 4.29 0.00
CA LEU A 400 -39.03 3.47 -0.01
C LEU A 400 -39.21 2.66 1.28
N ASP A 401 -38.10 2.25 1.91
CA ASP A 401 -38.10 1.55 3.19
C ASP A 401 -38.33 2.51 4.36
N GLN A 402 -39.58 2.99 4.49
CA GLN A 402 -40.01 3.89 5.57
C GLN A 402 -39.91 3.27 6.95
N ALA A 403 -39.87 1.94 7.01
CA ALA A 403 -39.74 1.21 8.25
C ALA A 403 -38.27 1.00 8.62
N ASP A 404 -37.26 1.34 7.80
CA ASP A 404 -35.83 1.04 8.07
C ASP A 404 -35.56 -0.46 8.29
N GLU A 405 -36.29 -1.34 7.61
CA GLU A 405 -36.11 -2.79 7.70
C GLU A 405 -34.73 -3.25 7.23
N TYR A 406 -34.23 -2.70 6.12
CA TYR A 406 -32.89 -3.01 5.63
C TYR A 406 -31.81 -2.51 6.59
N GLN A 407 -31.99 -1.33 7.16
CA GLN A 407 -31.08 -0.76 8.15
C GLN A 407 -30.99 -1.65 9.37
N ARG A 408 -32.15 -1.98 9.98
CA ARG A 408 -32.21 -2.88 11.14
C ARG A 408 -31.62 -4.24 10.81
N THR A 409 -31.89 -4.80 9.64
CA THR A 409 -31.31 -6.09 9.24
C THR A 409 -29.78 -6.02 9.20
N CYS A 410 -29.21 -4.94 8.65
CA CYS A 410 -27.76 -4.76 8.63
C CYS A 410 -27.17 -4.56 10.04
N GLN A 411 -27.82 -3.76 10.88
CA GLN A 411 -27.46 -3.54 12.28
C GLN A 411 -27.54 -4.84 13.10
N ASP A 412 -28.59 -5.64 12.90
CA ASP A 412 -28.81 -6.92 13.55
C ASP A 412 -27.70 -7.91 13.22
N ILE A 413 -27.27 -7.98 11.95
CA ILE A 413 -26.14 -8.83 11.52
C ILE A 413 -24.87 -8.47 12.32
N VAL A 414 -24.49 -7.19 12.34
CA VAL A 414 -23.25 -6.79 13.02
C VAL A 414 -23.35 -6.91 14.55
N THR A 415 -24.53 -6.62 15.12
CA THR A 415 -24.80 -6.73 16.57
C THR A 415 -24.82 -8.20 17.03
N GLN A 416 -25.40 -9.10 16.24
CA GLN A 416 -25.38 -10.53 16.54
C GLN A 416 -23.94 -11.07 16.50
N ARG A 417 -23.17 -10.68 15.49
CA ARG A 417 -21.75 -11.09 15.35
C ARG A 417 -20.89 -10.56 16.50
N TRP A 418 -21.11 -9.30 16.89
CA TRP A 418 -20.50 -8.70 18.07
C TRP A 418 -20.86 -9.48 19.34
N THR A 419 -22.14 -9.78 19.53
CA THR A 419 -22.63 -10.57 20.68
C THR A 419 -21.97 -11.94 20.75
N HIS A 420 -21.92 -12.67 19.63
CA HIS A 420 -21.25 -13.97 19.55
C HIS A 420 -19.76 -13.89 19.89
N LEU A 421 -19.07 -12.84 19.43
CA LEU A 421 -17.66 -12.61 19.73
C LEU A 421 -17.42 -12.41 21.23
N TYR A 422 -18.16 -11.50 21.87
CA TYR A 422 -17.97 -11.16 23.29
C TYR A 422 -18.44 -12.26 24.24
N GLN A 423 -19.54 -12.95 23.92
CA GLN A 423 -19.97 -14.15 24.66
C GLN A 423 -18.88 -15.22 24.65
N ALA A 424 -18.21 -15.43 23.51
CA ALA A 424 -17.10 -16.38 23.39
C ALA A 424 -15.81 -15.93 24.11
N LEU A 425 -15.59 -14.61 24.25
CA LEU A 425 -14.48 -14.06 25.04
C LEU A 425 -14.70 -14.20 26.55
N GLY A 426 -15.93 -14.45 27.00
CA GLY A 426 -16.27 -14.53 28.42
C GLY A 426 -16.34 -13.16 29.11
N THR A 427 -16.41 -12.07 28.35
CA THR A 427 -16.59 -10.71 28.87
C THR A 427 -18.01 -10.22 28.59
N ALA A 428 -18.59 -9.49 29.53
CA ALA A 428 -19.89 -8.88 29.29
C ALA A 428 -19.74 -7.78 28.22
N PRO A 429 -20.52 -7.84 27.13
CA PRO A 429 -20.52 -6.76 26.16
C PRO A 429 -20.91 -5.42 26.82
N HIS A 430 -20.05 -4.40 26.71
CA HIS A 430 -20.42 -3.01 27.06
C HIS A 430 -20.94 -2.33 25.79
N ASP A 431 -22.27 -2.32 25.64
CA ASP A 431 -22.96 -1.67 24.52
C ASP A 431 -23.27 -0.21 24.90
N ALA A 432 -22.42 0.70 24.44
CA ALA A 432 -22.69 2.12 24.58
C ALA A 432 -23.62 2.56 23.44
N ILE A 433 -24.58 3.45 23.73
CA ILE A 433 -25.60 3.98 22.79
C ILE A 433 -25.02 4.50 21.46
N ASN A 434 -23.73 4.82 21.42
CA ASN A 434 -23.04 5.41 20.28
C ASN A 434 -22.35 4.41 19.35
N GLN A 435 -22.40 3.09 19.61
CA GLN A 435 -21.67 2.09 18.84
C GLN A 435 -22.37 1.68 17.53
N THR A 436 -21.60 1.52 16.46
CA THR A 436 -22.08 0.99 15.16
C THR A 436 -22.03 -0.53 15.06
N HIS A 437 -21.21 -1.17 15.90
CA HIS A 437 -20.79 -2.56 15.78
C HIS A 437 -20.16 -2.95 14.44
N TYR A 438 -19.80 -2.01 13.55
CA TYR A 438 -19.21 -2.38 12.25
C TYR A 438 -17.81 -3.00 12.43
N TYR A 439 -17.01 -2.40 13.31
CA TYR A 439 -15.80 -2.98 13.89
C TYR A 439 -15.92 -3.06 15.40
N THR A 440 -15.10 -3.88 16.04
CA THR A 440 -14.76 -3.73 17.44
C THR A 440 -13.25 -3.68 17.62
N THR A 441 -12.80 -2.89 18.59
CA THR A 441 -11.41 -2.84 19.04
C THR A 441 -11.34 -3.48 20.42
N ILE A 442 -10.66 -4.62 20.52
CA ILE A 442 -10.49 -5.37 21.77
C ILE A 442 -9.16 -4.96 22.39
N ASP A 443 -9.21 -4.30 23.54
CA ASP A 443 -8.03 -4.01 24.36
C ASP A 443 -7.61 -5.30 25.10
N LEU A 444 -6.45 -5.83 24.71
CA LEU A 444 -5.93 -7.10 25.22
C LEU A 444 -5.42 -6.98 26.66
N LEU A 445 -4.91 -5.81 27.07
CA LEU A 445 -4.46 -5.60 28.46
C LEU A 445 -5.64 -5.44 29.39
N LYS A 446 -6.69 -4.73 28.96
CA LYS A 446 -7.94 -4.66 29.71
C LYS A 446 -8.59 -6.03 29.84
N LEU A 447 -8.65 -6.80 28.74
CA LEU A 447 -9.13 -8.18 28.77
C LEU A 447 -8.32 -9.04 29.76
N ALA A 448 -6.98 -8.93 29.74
CA ALA A 448 -6.13 -9.66 30.66
C ALA A 448 -6.32 -9.23 32.13
N MET A 449 -6.48 -7.94 32.39
CA MET A 449 -6.76 -7.37 33.71
C MET A 449 -8.10 -7.89 34.26
N ASP A 450 -9.17 -7.78 33.47
CA ASP A 450 -10.52 -8.15 33.88
C ASP A 450 -10.67 -9.67 34.08
N THR A 451 -9.92 -10.48 33.32
CA THR A 451 -9.96 -11.95 33.40
C THR A 451 -9.06 -12.52 34.50
N TYR A 452 -7.92 -11.88 34.77
CA TYR A 452 -6.89 -12.37 35.68
C TYR A 452 -6.56 -11.30 36.74
N ASP A 453 -5.38 -10.67 36.66
CA ASP A 453 -4.92 -9.66 37.61
C ASP A 453 -3.84 -8.74 37.00
N SER A 454 -3.45 -7.70 37.74
CA SER A 454 -2.44 -6.73 37.32
C SER A 454 -1.04 -7.33 37.17
N ASP A 455 -0.70 -8.35 37.97
CA ASP A 455 0.63 -8.97 37.92
C ASP A 455 0.82 -9.72 36.59
N PHE A 456 -0.24 -10.32 36.06
CA PHE A 456 -0.24 -10.93 34.74
C PHE A 456 -0.11 -9.90 33.61
N VAL A 457 -0.77 -8.74 33.73
CA VAL A 457 -0.65 -7.64 32.75
C VAL A 457 0.78 -7.12 32.68
N ASP A 458 1.43 -6.89 33.83
CA ASP A 458 2.83 -6.49 33.89
C ASP A 458 3.76 -7.55 33.25
N TYR A 459 3.44 -8.84 33.45
CA TYR A 459 4.15 -9.92 32.79
C TYR A 459 4.00 -9.87 31.26
N LEU A 460 2.79 -9.67 30.74
CA LEU A 460 2.53 -9.58 29.30
C LEU A 460 3.36 -8.46 28.66
N VAL A 461 3.24 -7.24 29.18
CA VAL A 461 3.91 -6.05 28.65
C VAL A 461 5.44 -6.20 28.69
N LYS A 462 5.97 -6.88 29.71
CA LYS A 462 7.43 -7.05 29.87
C LYS A 462 8.02 -8.14 28.98
N HIS A 463 7.25 -9.16 28.60
CA HIS A 463 7.79 -10.38 27.98
C HIS A 463 7.36 -10.59 26.53
N PHE A 464 6.34 -9.88 26.05
CA PHE A 464 5.78 -10.05 24.72
C PHE A 464 5.64 -8.70 24.01
N ASP A 465 5.67 -8.76 22.68
CA ASP A 465 5.33 -7.66 21.80
C ASP A 465 3.83 -7.73 21.43
N PRO A 466 3.10 -6.60 21.30
CA PRO A 466 1.69 -6.64 20.90
C PRO A 466 1.44 -7.42 19.60
N LEU A 467 2.41 -7.39 18.66
CA LEU A 467 2.29 -8.13 17.40
C LEU A 467 2.43 -9.63 17.57
N ASP A 468 3.09 -10.10 18.63
CA ASP A 468 3.22 -11.53 18.91
C ASP A 468 1.83 -12.18 19.00
N PHE A 469 0.85 -11.45 19.53
CA PHE A 469 -0.53 -11.91 19.67
C PHE A 469 -1.18 -12.20 18.31
N VAL A 470 -1.14 -11.25 17.38
CA VAL A 470 -1.78 -11.42 16.05
C VAL A 470 -1.05 -12.44 15.18
N PHE A 471 0.28 -12.52 15.26
CA PHE A 471 1.06 -13.55 14.56
C PHE A 471 0.75 -14.94 15.09
N GLN A 472 0.67 -15.09 16.42
CA GLN A 472 0.38 -16.38 17.01
C GLN A 472 -1.07 -16.79 16.76
N LEU A 473 -2.01 -15.85 16.76
CA LEU A 473 -3.40 -16.10 16.38
C LEU A 473 -3.52 -16.55 14.90
N ALA A 474 -2.77 -15.93 14.00
CA ALA A 474 -2.72 -16.34 12.59
C ALA A 474 -2.09 -17.73 12.44
N GLN A 475 -0.93 -17.98 13.04
CA GLN A 475 -0.19 -19.24 12.92
C GLN A 475 -0.92 -20.41 13.60
N ASP A 476 -1.34 -20.23 14.86
CA ASP A 476 -1.85 -21.32 15.69
C ASP A 476 -3.34 -21.58 15.46
N GLN A 477 -4.11 -20.58 15.03
CA GLN A 477 -5.57 -20.66 14.92
C GLN A 477 -6.12 -20.32 13.53
N GLY A 478 -5.26 -19.92 12.57
CA GLY A 478 -5.69 -19.55 11.22
C GLY A 478 -6.53 -18.26 11.18
N ILE A 479 -6.45 -17.41 12.22
CA ILE A 479 -7.28 -16.21 12.36
C ILE A 479 -6.42 -14.95 12.15
N VAL A 480 -6.80 -14.13 11.17
CA VAL A 480 -6.13 -12.87 10.84
C VAL A 480 -6.95 -11.70 11.36
N LEU A 481 -6.39 -11.00 12.35
CA LEU A 481 -6.88 -9.74 12.89
C LEU A 481 -5.87 -8.62 12.62
N LEU A 482 -6.32 -7.37 12.63
CA LEU A 482 -5.42 -6.24 12.52
C LEU A 482 -5.07 -5.69 13.90
N PRO A 483 -3.80 -5.33 14.17
CA PRO A 483 -3.47 -4.63 15.40
C PRO A 483 -4.08 -3.22 15.38
N GLY A 484 -4.53 -2.75 16.54
CA GLY A 484 -5.08 -1.40 16.69
C GLY A 484 -4.01 -0.30 16.60
N GLY A 485 -2.76 -0.61 16.96
CA GLY A 485 -1.63 0.33 16.92
C GLY A 485 -1.48 1.10 15.61
N GLY A 486 -1.63 0.43 14.46
CA GLY A 486 -1.50 1.11 13.16
C GLY A 486 -2.72 1.94 12.72
N PHE A 487 -3.68 2.15 13.61
CA PHE A 487 -4.80 3.09 13.44
C PHE A 487 -4.73 4.25 14.45
N GLU A 488 -3.61 4.42 15.16
CA GLU A 488 -3.50 5.28 16.35
C GLU A 488 -4.40 4.84 17.52
N ALA A 489 -4.80 3.56 17.55
CA ALA A 489 -5.45 2.95 18.72
C ALA A 489 -4.39 2.32 19.66
N PRO A 490 -4.74 1.88 20.88
CA PRO A 490 -3.79 1.31 21.82
C PRO A 490 -2.99 0.15 21.20
N GLN A 491 -1.68 0.13 21.44
CA GLN A 491 -0.78 -0.85 20.83
C GLN A 491 -1.17 -2.30 21.14
N TRP A 492 -1.56 -2.58 22.39
CA TRP A 492 -2.10 -3.88 22.83
C TRP A 492 -3.60 -4.00 22.56
N SER A 493 -4.02 -3.77 21.32
CA SER A 493 -5.39 -4.01 20.91
C SER A 493 -5.47 -4.67 19.54
N VAL A 494 -6.59 -5.36 19.28
CA VAL A 494 -6.90 -5.94 17.98
C VAL A 494 -8.22 -5.41 17.46
N ARG A 495 -8.25 -5.09 16.17
CA ARG A 495 -9.44 -4.70 15.44
C ARG A 495 -10.05 -5.90 14.73
N VAL A 496 -11.34 -6.11 14.96
CA VAL A 496 -12.16 -7.14 14.32
C VAL A 496 -13.24 -6.46 13.49
N SER A 497 -13.27 -6.68 12.19
CA SER A 497 -14.43 -6.35 11.35
C SER A 497 -15.54 -7.35 11.60
N LEU A 498 -16.74 -6.84 11.89
CA LEU A 498 -17.95 -7.67 12.05
C LEU A 498 -18.75 -7.75 10.74
N ALA A 499 -18.23 -7.15 9.67
CA ALA A 499 -18.94 -7.05 8.41
C ALA A 499 -18.71 -8.24 7.45
N ASN A 500 -17.62 -8.97 7.59
CA ASN A 500 -17.01 -9.66 6.44
C ASN A 500 -16.94 -11.18 6.53
N LEU A 501 -17.17 -11.76 7.71
CA LEU A 501 -17.20 -13.22 7.92
C LEU A 501 -18.62 -13.71 8.25
N PRO A 502 -18.94 -15.01 8.03
CA PRO A 502 -20.21 -15.60 8.46
C PRO A 502 -20.38 -15.58 9.98
N ASP A 503 -21.62 -15.60 10.47
CA ASP A 503 -21.94 -15.37 11.90
C ASP A 503 -21.26 -16.36 12.85
N ALA A 504 -21.15 -17.63 12.43
CA ALA A 504 -20.50 -18.68 13.21
C ALA A 504 -18.98 -18.49 13.37
N ALA A 505 -18.35 -17.63 12.57
CA ALA A 505 -16.91 -17.37 12.66
C ALA A 505 -16.55 -16.57 13.93
N TYR A 506 -17.42 -15.67 14.39
CA TYR A 506 -17.09 -14.75 15.47
C TYR A 506 -17.00 -15.41 16.84
N GLY A 507 -17.81 -16.45 17.08
CA GLY A 507 -17.65 -17.30 18.26
C GLY A 507 -16.29 -18.02 18.27
N LYS A 508 -15.81 -18.48 17.11
CA LYS A 508 -14.48 -19.10 16.98
C LYS A 508 -13.36 -18.09 17.22
N ILE A 509 -13.51 -16.86 16.71
CA ILE A 509 -12.54 -15.77 16.95
C ILE A 509 -12.45 -15.46 18.44
N GLY A 510 -13.58 -15.32 19.13
CA GLY A 510 -13.60 -15.06 20.57
C GLY A 510 -12.95 -16.19 21.38
N GLN A 511 -13.27 -17.45 21.07
CA GLN A 511 -12.66 -18.62 21.69
C GLN A 511 -11.14 -18.66 21.47
N ALA A 512 -10.68 -18.34 20.26
CA ALA A 512 -9.27 -18.36 19.91
C ALA A 512 -8.47 -17.27 20.64
N ILE A 513 -9.01 -16.04 20.74
CA ILE A 513 -8.42 -14.96 21.53
C ILE A 513 -8.32 -15.38 23.00
N GLY A 514 -9.40 -15.92 23.58
CA GLY A 514 -9.43 -16.39 24.96
C GLY A 514 -8.42 -17.53 25.23
N ALA A 515 -8.35 -18.52 24.33
CA ALA A 515 -7.42 -19.64 24.44
C ALA A 515 -5.94 -19.20 24.34
N LEU A 516 -5.64 -18.25 23.45
CA LEU A 516 -4.30 -17.67 23.35
C LEU A 516 -3.93 -16.89 24.62
N MET A 517 -4.87 -16.09 25.15
CA MET A 517 -4.65 -15.37 26.42
C MET A 517 -4.39 -16.33 27.58
N GLN A 518 -5.16 -17.42 27.68
CA GLN A 518 -4.96 -18.47 28.68
C GLN A 518 -3.59 -19.15 28.52
N THR A 519 -3.10 -19.31 27.28
CA THR A 519 -1.78 -19.87 27.01
C THR A 519 -0.66 -18.98 27.57
N TYR A 520 -0.77 -17.66 27.40
CA TYR A 520 0.17 -16.71 28.02
C TYR A 520 0.09 -16.71 29.55
N HIS A 521 -1.11 -16.79 30.13
CA HIS A 521 -1.30 -16.88 31.57
C HIS A 521 -0.72 -18.17 32.16
N ASN A 522 -0.90 -19.31 31.51
CA ASN A 522 -0.30 -20.58 31.98
C ASN A 522 1.23 -20.53 31.93
N ALA A 523 1.81 -19.96 30.87
CA ALA A 523 3.27 -19.79 30.77
C ALA A 523 3.83 -18.90 31.90
N TRP A 524 3.07 -17.89 32.34
CA TRP A 524 3.40 -17.07 33.51
C TRP A 524 3.37 -17.88 34.81
N LYS A 525 2.29 -18.62 35.07
CA LYS A 525 2.15 -19.44 36.30
C LYS A 525 3.28 -20.46 36.44
N THR A 526 3.64 -21.19 35.39
CA THR A 526 4.70 -22.20 35.43
C THR A 526 6.08 -21.60 35.74
N LYS A 527 6.40 -20.41 35.22
CA LYS A 527 7.64 -19.70 35.56
C LYS A 527 7.65 -19.21 37.02
N THR A 528 6.52 -18.71 37.50
CA THR A 528 6.39 -18.22 38.88
C THR A 528 6.49 -19.37 39.89
N GLU A 529 5.97 -20.55 39.56
CA GLU A 529 6.11 -21.77 40.37
C GLU A 529 7.56 -22.31 40.39
N GLN A 530 8.29 -22.27 39.26
CA GLN A 530 9.71 -22.66 39.21
C GLN A 530 10.62 -21.74 40.05
N ILE A 531 10.30 -20.45 40.15
CA ILE A 531 11.04 -19.50 41.00
C ILE A 531 10.73 -19.73 42.50
N SER A 532 9.55 -20.27 42.83
CA SER A 532 9.16 -20.58 44.22
C SER A 532 9.83 -21.84 44.81
N HIS A 533 10.47 -22.67 43.98
CA HIS A 533 11.02 -24.00 44.38
C HIS A 533 12.56 -24.05 44.51
N GLN A 534 13.27 -22.91 44.52
CA GLN A 534 14.70 -22.90 44.87
C GLN A 534 14.94 -22.69 46.38
N PRO A 535 15.82 -23.46 47.04
CA PRO A 535 16.09 -23.31 48.47
C PRO A 535 16.88 -22.02 48.75
N ARG A 536 16.35 -21.21 49.68
CA ARG A 536 17.01 -20.00 50.19
C ARG A 536 18.35 -20.32 50.84
N VAL A 537 19.45 -20.00 50.17
CA VAL A 537 20.78 -19.93 50.79
C VAL A 537 20.89 -18.59 51.53
N LYS A 538 20.99 -18.65 52.85
CA LYS A 538 21.38 -17.54 53.71
C LYS A 538 22.89 -17.36 53.64
N THR A 539 23.38 -16.18 53.27
CA THR A 539 24.66 -15.69 53.77
C THR A 539 24.70 -14.17 53.80
N ASN A 540 25.07 -13.68 54.99
CA ASN A 540 25.26 -12.28 55.35
C ASN A 540 26.51 -11.69 54.69
N MET A 541 26.46 -10.43 54.26
CA MET A 541 27.56 -9.49 54.53
C MET A 541 27.06 -8.04 54.54
N LYS A 542 27.53 -7.30 55.56
CA LYS A 542 27.18 -5.91 55.91
C LYS A 542 28.22 -4.91 55.37
N HIS A 543 27.75 -3.66 55.25
CA HIS A 543 28.46 -2.35 55.20
C HIS A 543 28.79 -1.80 53.79
N ARG A 544 28.58 -0.51 53.43
CA ARG A 544 28.19 0.72 54.18
C ARG A 544 27.77 1.84 53.16
N ILE A 545 26.70 2.59 53.47
CA ILE A 545 26.48 4.08 53.33
C ILE A 545 26.58 4.71 51.91
N ARG A 546 25.46 5.02 51.20
CA ARG A 546 24.55 6.22 51.19
C ARG A 546 24.79 7.17 49.97
N PRO A 547 23.78 7.99 49.57
CA PRO A 547 23.32 8.07 48.18
C PRO A 547 23.73 9.36 47.44
N LYS A 548 23.73 9.31 46.11
CA LYS A 548 23.56 10.51 45.26
C LYS A 548 22.39 10.28 44.30
N SER A 549 21.29 10.94 44.62
CA SER A 549 20.16 11.19 43.73
C SER A 549 20.55 12.19 42.64
N LYS A 550 20.36 11.81 41.37
CA LYS A 550 20.04 12.72 40.26
C LYS A 550 18.95 12.06 39.42
N PRO A 551 17.96 12.83 38.92
CA PRO A 551 16.77 12.28 38.29
C PRO A 551 17.10 11.78 36.88
N LEU A 552 16.65 10.58 36.53
CA LEU A 552 16.59 10.15 35.14
C LEU A 552 15.45 10.92 34.46
N SER A 553 15.87 11.83 33.60
CA SER A 553 15.07 12.60 32.66
C SER A 553 14.33 11.70 31.68
N ALA A 554 13.11 12.12 31.34
CA ALA A 554 12.40 12.02 30.06
C ALA A 554 12.73 10.86 29.09
N SER A 555 11.66 10.13 28.77
CA SER A 555 11.37 9.37 27.53
C SER A 555 12.27 9.63 26.32
N ALA A 556 12.78 8.55 25.71
CA ALA A 556 13.31 8.56 24.34
C ALA A 556 12.29 7.90 23.37
N PRO A 557 12.18 8.38 22.12
CA PRO A 557 11.20 7.92 21.13
C PRO A 557 11.63 6.60 20.46
N GLU A 558 10.71 5.91 19.80
CA GLU A 558 11.01 4.86 18.82
C GLU A 558 12.02 5.40 17.78
N CYS A 559 13.23 4.85 17.70
CA CYS A 559 14.30 5.40 16.85
C CYS A 559 14.96 4.29 15.99
N ASP A 560 15.01 4.53 14.68
CA ASP A 560 16.06 4.16 13.73
C ASP A 560 16.64 2.73 13.74
N ARG A 561 16.06 1.79 12.97
CA ARG A 561 16.71 0.49 12.71
C ARG A 561 17.66 0.53 11.51
N PHE A 562 18.85 1.10 11.70
CA PHE A 562 20.04 0.80 10.90
C PHE A 562 21.21 0.49 11.83
N ASP A 563 22.03 -0.49 11.47
CA ASP A 563 23.24 -0.83 12.22
C ASP A 563 24.45 -0.35 11.43
N TYR A 564 25.28 0.50 12.05
CA TYR A 564 26.54 0.93 11.47
C TYR A 564 27.70 0.44 12.32
N ARG A 565 28.65 -0.26 11.70
CA ARG A 565 29.86 -0.73 12.38
C ARG A 565 31.10 -0.37 11.57
N CYS A 566 31.95 0.48 12.16
CA CYS A 566 33.25 0.82 11.60
C CYS A 566 34.31 -0.13 12.18
N GLU A 567 34.99 -0.88 11.32
CA GLU A 567 35.93 -1.94 11.72
C GLU A 567 37.36 -1.42 11.88
N CYS A 568 37.76 -0.51 11.00
CA CYS A 568 39.04 0.17 11.10
C CYS A 568 38.98 1.57 10.48
N GLY A 569 39.84 2.47 10.95
CA GLY A 569 39.84 3.88 10.55
C GLY A 569 38.71 4.67 11.21
N SER A 570 38.50 5.92 10.76
CA SER A 570 37.53 6.85 11.35
C SER A 570 36.36 7.20 10.42
N GLY A 571 36.34 6.70 9.18
CA GLY A 571 35.28 6.95 8.19
C GLY A 571 35.10 8.43 7.84
N GLN A 572 36.11 9.27 8.09
CA GLN A 572 36.03 10.69 7.78
C GLN A 572 36.13 10.90 6.26
N PRO A 573 35.47 11.92 5.69
CA PRO A 573 35.59 12.23 4.26
C PRO A 573 37.06 12.37 3.86
N THR A 574 37.45 11.71 2.77
CA THR A 574 38.79 11.85 2.19
C THR A 574 38.76 12.88 1.05
N HIS A 575 39.89 13.56 0.80
CA HIS A 575 40.07 14.42 -0.38
C HIS A 575 40.65 13.63 -1.57
N ILE A 576 40.27 12.37 -1.70
CA ILE A 576 40.76 11.46 -2.73
C ILE A 576 39.69 11.38 -3.85
N HIS A 577 40.15 11.21 -5.08
CA HIS A 577 39.28 10.98 -6.24
C HIS A 577 39.41 9.53 -6.69
N PRO A 578 38.45 8.64 -6.35
CA PRO A 578 38.45 7.26 -6.81
C PRO A 578 38.38 7.14 -8.33
N THR A 579 38.74 5.96 -8.84
CA THR A 579 38.55 5.61 -10.26
C THR A 579 37.31 4.73 -10.38
N PRO A 580 36.41 4.95 -11.34
CA PRO A 580 35.24 4.09 -11.51
C PRO A 580 35.64 2.66 -11.91
N GLY A 581 34.77 1.73 -11.59
CA GLY A 581 34.90 0.32 -11.97
C GLY A 581 33.83 -0.52 -11.28
N ILE A 582 33.44 -1.63 -11.90
CA ILE A 582 32.42 -2.52 -11.36
C ILE A 582 33.02 -3.90 -11.15
N LEU A 583 32.73 -4.50 -10.00
CA LEU A 583 33.07 -5.89 -9.71
C LEU A 583 31.79 -6.70 -9.48
N LEU A 584 31.48 -7.58 -10.42
CA LEU A 584 30.37 -8.53 -10.33
C LEU A 584 30.89 -9.87 -9.81
N ILE A 585 30.22 -10.47 -8.83
CA ILE A 585 30.69 -11.66 -8.12
C ILE A 585 29.60 -12.74 -8.15
N GLY A 586 29.94 -13.89 -8.75
CA GLY A 586 29.01 -15.00 -8.98
C GLY A 586 28.58 -15.76 -7.73
N GLY A 587 29.38 -15.73 -6.66
CA GLY A 587 29.17 -16.47 -5.42
C GLY A 587 30.45 -16.55 -4.58
N ALA A 588 30.36 -17.04 -3.34
CA ALA A 588 31.49 -17.03 -2.40
C ALA A 588 32.57 -18.06 -2.77
N GLU A 589 33.84 -17.66 -2.66
CA GLU A 589 35.00 -18.57 -2.69
C GLU A 589 36.04 -18.15 -1.66
N GLU A 590 35.78 -18.49 -0.40
CA GLU A 590 36.58 -18.04 0.73
C GLU A 590 38.08 -18.32 0.56
N GLY A 591 38.88 -17.25 0.48
CA GLY A 591 40.33 -17.30 0.63
C GLY A 591 41.05 -17.86 -0.60
N ARG A 592 40.44 -17.78 -1.78
CA ARG A 592 41.02 -18.27 -3.04
C ARG A 592 41.75 -17.18 -3.83
N LEU A 593 42.63 -17.59 -4.73
CA LEU A 593 43.52 -16.68 -5.46
C LEU A 593 42.76 -15.70 -6.38
N GLY A 594 41.67 -16.16 -7.01
CA GLY A 594 40.82 -15.31 -7.84
C GLY A 594 40.11 -14.21 -7.05
N GLU A 595 39.57 -14.54 -5.87
CA GLU A 595 38.92 -13.59 -4.96
C GLU A 595 39.92 -12.51 -4.49
N ASP A 596 41.14 -12.91 -4.12
CA ASP A 596 42.20 -11.97 -3.72
C ASP A 596 42.58 -11.03 -4.87
N ALA A 597 42.79 -11.57 -6.08
CA ALA A 597 43.15 -10.77 -7.24
C ALA A 597 42.05 -9.76 -7.63
N ALA A 598 40.80 -10.22 -7.68
CA ALA A 598 39.64 -9.38 -7.98
C ALA A 598 39.41 -8.30 -6.92
N THR A 599 39.53 -8.65 -5.64
CA THR A 599 39.41 -7.71 -4.52
C THR A 599 40.50 -6.66 -4.56
N ARG A 600 41.77 -7.04 -4.80
CA ARG A 600 42.87 -6.08 -4.97
C ARG A 600 42.64 -5.17 -6.18
N TRP A 601 42.11 -5.69 -7.29
CA TRP A 601 41.77 -4.88 -8.46
C TRP A 601 40.71 -3.82 -8.13
N PHE A 602 39.69 -4.19 -7.33
CA PHE A 602 38.63 -3.29 -6.89
C PHE A 602 39.15 -2.23 -5.90
N LEU A 603 39.86 -2.63 -4.85
CA LEU A 603 40.33 -1.70 -3.82
C LEU A 603 41.40 -0.72 -4.31
N LYS A 604 42.23 -1.10 -5.29
CA LYS A 604 43.17 -0.15 -5.94
C LYS A 604 42.46 1.07 -6.53
N ARG A 605 41.21 0.91 -6.97
CA ARG A 605 40.38 1.99 -7.53
C ARG A 605 39.79 2.91 -6.46
N ALA A 606 39.64 2.43 -5.22
CA ALA A 606 39.29 3.24 -4.06
C ALA A 606 40.40 4.25 -3.71
N ARG A 607 41.64 3.98 -4.15
CA ARG A 607 42.83 4.83 -3.99
C ARG A 607 43.11 5.24 -2.54
N GLY A 608 42.85 4.34 -1.58
CA GLY A 608 43.02 4.64 -0.15
C GLY A 608 41.80 5.31 0.50
N GLY A 609 40.66 5.41 -0.18
CA GLY A 609 39.44 5.99 0.35
C GLY A 609 38.68 5.10 1.35
N ASN A 610 37.49 5.55 1.74
CA ASN A 610 36.60 4.84 2.67
C ASN A 610 35.85 3.70 1.95
N TYR A 611 36.00 2.46 2.42
CA TYR A 611 35.25 1.31 1.94
C TYR A 611 33.98 1.11 2.78
N LEU A 612 32.82 1.02 2.13
CA LEU A 612 31.54 0.79 2.79
C LEU A 612 30.86 -0.45 2.23
N VAL A 613 30.42 -1.32 3.14
CA VAL A 613 29.55 -2.46 2.84
C VAL A 613 28.11 -2.06 3.12
N LEU A 614 27.22 -2.19 2.13
CA LEU A 614 25.78 -2.08 2.31
C LEU A 614 25.14 -3.46 2.29
N ARG A 615 24.14 -3.64 3.16
CA ARG A 615 23.38 -4.87 3.28
C ARG A 615 22.07 -4.68 4.04
N SER A 616 21.31 -5.75 4.13
CA SER A 616 20.14 -5.90 4.98
C SER A 616 20.34 -7.09 5.92
N GLY A 617 19.63 -7.08 7.05
CA GLY A 617 19.62 -8.18 8.01
C GLY A 617 20.75 -8.19 9.05
N GLY A 618 21.28 -7.02 9.40
CA GLY A 618 22.37 -6.81 10.37
C GLY A 618 23.77 -6.74 9.74
N VAL A 619 24.75 -6.22 10.49
CA VAL A 619 26.16 -6.14 10.04
C VAL A 619 26.85 -7.52 10.05
N GLY A 620 27.58 -7.86 9.00
CA GLY A 620 28.32 -9.12 8.83
C GLY A 620 29.79 -9.02 9.19
N SER A 621 30.69 -9.49 8.32
CA SER A 621 32.14 -9.54 8.55
C SER A 621 32.96 -9.06 7.34
N GLN A 622 32.32 -8.56 6.28
CA GLN A 622 33.01 -8.18 5.05
C GLN A 622 33.95 -7.00 5.28
N ALA A 623 33.52 -5.99 6.04
CA ALA A 623 34.38 -4.86 6.37
C ALA A 623 35.56 -5.27 7.28
N ALA A 624 35.34 -6.23 8.18
CA ALA A 624 36.39 -6.74 9.07
C ALA A 624 37.46 -7.49 8.26
N TRP A 625 37.04 -8.36 7.33
CA TRP A 625 37.93 -9.07 6.43
C TRP A 625 38.79 -8.11 5.58
N ILE A 626 38.23 -6.99 5.11
CA ILE A 626 38.97 -5.95 4.40
C ILE A 626 40.01 -5.28 5.30
N CYS A 627 39.66 -4.97 6.55
CA CYS A 627 40.60 -4.41 7.52
C CYS A 627 41.73 -5.37 7.89
N GLU A 628 41.47 -6.67 7.93
CA GLU A 628 42.46 -7.68 8.29
C GLU A 628 43.44 -7.98 7.14
N ASN A 629 42.94 -8.05 5.90
CA ASN A 629 43.70 -8.60 4.77
C ASN A 629 44.15 -7.57 3.73
N TYR A 630 43.53 -6.38 3.71
CA TYR A 630 43.75 -5.34 2.69
C TYR A 630 43.85 -3.92 3.27
N ARG A 631 44.30 -3.81 4.53
CA ARG A 631 44.37 -2.55 5.27
C ARG A 631 45.10 -1.45 4.51
N GLU A 632 46.10 -1.82 3.70
CA GLU A 632 46.93 -0.92 2.91
C GLU A 632 46.20 -0.22 1.76
N PHE A 633 45.04 -0.73 1.33
CA PHE A 633 44.28 -0.18 0.19
C PHE A 633 43.16 0.79 0.57
N VAL A 634 42.80 0.87 1.85
CA VAL A 634 41.65 1.66 2.35
C VAL A 634 42.07 2.55 3.51
N SER A 635 41.38 3.68 3.73
CA SER A 635 41.59 4.50 4.93
C SER A 635 40.72 4.04 6.09
N SER A 636 39.49 3.62 5.79
CA SER A 636 38.58 2.94 6.70
C SER A 636 37.78 1.85 5.99
N ALA A 637 37.28 0.89 6.75
CA ALA A 637 36.22 -0.01 6.30
C ALA A 637 35.09 -0.04 7.33
N ALA A 638 33.86 0.04 6.83
CA ALA A 638 32.65 -0.02 7.64
C ALA A 638 31.56 -0.84 6.95
N GLU A 639 30.61 -1.31 7.75
CA GLU A 639 29.43 -2.05 7.30
C GLU A 639 28.18 -1.39 7.84
N LEU A 640 27.18 -1.24 6.97
CA LEU A 640 25.93 -0.54 7.24
C LEU A 640 24.77 -1.43 6.82
N SER A 641 23.98 -1.85 7.80
CA SER A 641 22.72 -2.56 7.56
C SER A 641 21.57 -1.58 7.53
N ILE A 642 20.78 -1.62 6.46
CA ILE A 642 19.64 -0.72 6.24
C ILE A 642 18.41 -1.61 6.09
N ASP A 643 17.69 -1.76 7.21
CA ASP A 643 16.67 -2.82 7.37
C ASP A 643 15.24 -2.27 7.39
N SER A 644 15.03 -1.05 6.89
CA SER A 644 13.72 -0.43 6.74
C SER A 644 13.74 0.76 5.81
N ARG A 645 12.58 1.13 5.26
CA ARG A 645 12.38 2.36 4.48
C ARG A 645 12.68 3.63 5.28
N VAL A 646 12.46 3.62 6.60
CA VAL A 646 12.77 4.75 7.48
C VAL A 646 14.29 4.92 7.60
N ALA A 647 15.01 3.83 7.88
CA ALA A 647 16.47 3.82 7.88
C ALA A 647 17.04 4.25 6.52
N ALA A 648 16.43 3.78 5.43
CA ALA A 648 16.84 4.16 4.08
C ALA A 648 16.61 5.64 3.73
N ASN A 649 15.84 6.36 4.55
CA ASN A 649 15.66 7.81 4.46
C ASN A 649 16.33 8.57 5.60
N HIS A 650 17.02 7.88 6.51
CA HIS A 650 17.61 8.50 7.70
C HIS A 650 18.85 9.34 7.33
N PRO A 651 18.96 10.61 7.77
CA PRO A 651 20.08 11.48 7.40
C PRO A 651 21.48 10.91 7.67
N ASP A 652 21.65 10.19 8.78
CA ASP A 652 22.95 9.58 9.12
C ASP A 652 23.32 8.45 8.15
N VAL A 653 22.36 7.61 7.74
CA VAL A 653 22.55 6.56 6.74
C VAL A 653 23.03 7.18 5.43
N ILE A 654 22.35 8.24 4.99
CA ILE A 654 22.73 8.99 3.78
C ILE A 654 24.13 9.59 3.92
N GLN A 655 24.47 10.08 5.10
CA GLN A 655 25.80 10.61 5.37
C GLN A 655 26.88 9.53 5.36
N TYR A 656 26.62 8.33 5.90
CA TYR A 656 27.56 7.21 5.83
C TYR A 656 27.81 6.77 4.39
N ILE A 657 26.75 6.65 3.59
CA ILE A 657 26.85 6.31 2.17
C ILE A 657 27.66 7.36 1.42
N ARG A 658 27.31 8.64 1.53
CA ARG A 658 28.00 9.73 0.79
C ARG A 658 29.50 9.85 1.11
N LYS A 659 29.95 9.35 2.26
CA LYS A 659 31.37 9.30 2.65
C LYS A 659 32.16 8.18 1.98
N ALA A 660 31.48 7.18 1.40
CA ALA A 660 32.12 6.05 0.76
C ALA A 660 32.88 6.47 -0.52
N ASP A 661 34.08 5.93 -0.67
CA ASP A 661 34.95 6.06 -1.84
C ASP A 661 35.09 4.73 -2.59
N ALA A 662 34.55 3.65 -2.03
CA ALA A 662 34.27 2.36 -2.67
C ALA A 662 33.06 1.73 -1.98
N LEU A 663 32.14 1.17 -2.77
CA LEU A 663 30.89 0.60 -2.26
C LEU A 663 30.80 -0.89 -2.60
N PHE A 664 30.48 -1.72 -1.61
CA PHE A 664 30.23 -3.14 -1.81
C PHE A 664 28.83 -3.48 -1.31
N ILE A 665 28.01 -4.11 -2.15
CA ILE A 665 26.67 -4.57 -1.79
C ILE A 665 26.74 -6.08 -1.52
N ALA A 666 26.42 -6.47 -0.30
CA ALA A 666 26.52 -7.86 0.13
C ALA A 666 25.47 -8.77 -0.53
N GLY A 667 25.69 -10.08 -0.44
CA GLY A 667 24.63 -11.06 -0.66
C GLY A 667 23.57 -10.98 0.43
N GLY A 668 22.42 -11.60 0.21
CA GLY A 668 21.26 -11.50 1.09
C GLY A 668 19.99 -11.81 0.32
N ASN A 669 18.90 -11.16 0.70
CA ASN A 669 17.63 -11.24 0.00
C ASN A 669 17.48 -10.02 -0.94
N GLN A 670 17.37 -10.24 -2.25
CA GLN A 670 17.20 -9.20 -3.26
C GLN A 670 16.00 -8.29 -2.96
N ASN A 671 14.90 -8.86 -2.43
CA ASN A 671 13.69 -8.08 -2.12
C ASN A 671 13.94 -7.09 -1.01
N GLU A 672 14.75 -7.42 -0.01
CA GLU A 672 15.03 -6.46 1.07
C GLU A 672 15.77 -5.22 0.54
N TYR A 673 16.57 -5.36 -0.52
CA TYR A 673 17.20 -4.21 -1.17
C TYR A 673 16.18 -3.37 -1.93
N GLU A 674 15.31 -3.99 -2.73
CA GLU A 674 14.25 -3.29 -3.45
C GLU A 674 13.23 -2.68 -2.47
N ASP A 675 12.60 -3.47 -1.60
CA ASP A 675 11.61 -3.07 -0.59
C ASP A 675 12.09 -1.91 0.30
N TYR A 676 13.36 -1.90 0.72
CA TYR A 676 13.86 -0.88 1.64
C TYR A 676 14.50 0.31 0.94
N TRP A 677 15.27 0.08 -0.12
CA TRP A 677 16.14 1.12 -0.68
C TRP A 677 15.55 1.77 -1.92
N GLU A 678 14.75 1.07 -2.73
CA GLU A 678 14.12 1.67 -3.91
C GLU A 678 13.18 2.82 -3.49
N GLY A 679 13.12 3.89 -4.27
CA GLY A 679 12.35 5.10 -4.00
C GLY A 679 12.74 5.83 -2.71
N SER A 680 13.93 5.56 -2.15
CA SER A 680 14.43 6.16 -0.90
C SER A 680 15.64 7.06 -1.11
N ALA A 681 16.04 7.80 -0.07
CA ALA A 681 17.26 8.60 -0.12
C ALA A 681 18.54 7.75 -0.22
N VAL A 682 18.53 6.47 0.18
CA VAL A 682 19.65 5.53 -0.03
C VAL A 682 19.88 5.28 -1.50
N GLU A 683 18.82 5.01 -2.28
CA GLU A 683 18.92 4.86 -3.73
C GLU A 683 19.55 6.11 -4.35
N VAL A 684 19.05 7.30 -3.99
CA VAL A 684 19.62 8.57 -4.46
C VAL A 684 21.10 8.68 -4.11
N ALA A 685 21.48 8.32 -2.87
CA ALA A 685 22.87 8.38 -2.43
C ALA A 685 23.78 7.38 -3.16
N ILE A 686 23.32 6.15 -3.41
CA ILE A 686 24.05 5.14 -4.19
C ILE A 686 24.22 5.63 -5.63
N ASN A 687 23.15 6.11 -6.27
CA ASN A 687 23.20 6.63 -7.62
C ASN A 687 24.08 7.89 -7.73
N ASP A 688 24.11 8.76 -6.72
CA ASP A 688 25.04 9.89 -6.63
C ASP A 688 26.50 9.41 -6.59
N LEU A 689 26.80 8.38 -5.78
CA LEU A 689 28.15 7.82 -5.70
C LEU A 689 28.62 7.22 -7.03
N ILE A 690 27.74 6.49 -7.73
CA ILE A 690 28.05 5.84 -9.00
C ILE A 690 28.19 6.90 -10.11
N ASN A 691 27.20 7.78 -10.26
CA ASN A 691 27.07 8.63 -11.44
C ASN A 691 27.73 10.00 -11.31
N GLN A 692 27.82 10.55 -10.09
CA GLN A 692 28.45 11.86 -9.83
C GLN A 692 29.86 11.70 -9.27
N LYS A 693 30.02 10.94 -8.18
CA LYS A 693 31.33 10.75 -7.53
C LYS A 693 32.22 9.75 -8.28
N LYS A 694 31.62 8.88 -9.09
CA LYS A 694 32.29 7.86 -9.92
C LYS A 694 33.20 6.93 -9.10
N ILE A 695 32.69 6.46 -7.97
CA ILE A 695 33.39 5.48 -7.14
C ILE A 695 33.33 4.09 -7.79
N PRO A 696 34.24 3.17 -7.45
CA PRO A 696 34.08 1.77 -7.79
C PRO A 696 32.96 1.13 -6.94
N ILE A 697 32.13 0.29 -7.58
CA ILE A 697 31.04 -0.46 -6.93
C ILE A 697 31.19 -1.97 -7.15
N ALA A 698 30.86 -2.77 -6.15
CA ALA A 698 30.90 -4.23 -6.21
C ALA A 698 29.62 -4.84 -5.66
N GLY A 699 29.25 -6.02 -6.14
CA GLY A 699 28.09 -6.76 -5.64
C GLY A 699 28.32 -8.27 -5.71
N THR A 700 27.82 -9.02 -4.71
CA THR A 700 27.84 -10.49 -4.71
C THR A 700 26.43 -11.05 -4.52
N SER A 701 26.11 -12.15 -5.22
CA SER A 701 24.79 -12.81 -5.12
C SER A 701 23.65 -11.80 -5.32
N ALA A 702 22.80 -11.58 -4.32
CA ALA A 702 21.75 -10.54 -4.34
C ALA A 702 22.26 -9.13 -4.63
N GLY A 703 23.41 -8.75 -4.07
CA GLY A 703 24.02 -7.45 -4.31
C GLY A 703 24.51 -7.28 -5.75
N MET A 704 24.89 -8.36 -6.43
CA MET A 704 25.17 -8.32 -7.87
C MET A 704 23.88 -8.21 -8.68
N ALA A 705 22.85 -8.98 -8.32
CA ALA A 705 21.61 -9.07 -9.07
C ALA A 705 20.94 -7.70 -9.28
N ILE A 706 20.99 -6.82 -8.28
CA ILE A 706 20.39 -5.47 -8.33
C ILE A 706 21.26 -4.43 -9.05
N LEU A 707 22.46 -4.77 -9.53
CA LEU A 707 23.31 -3.85 -10.31
C LEU A 707 22.97 -3.84 -11.81
N GLY A 708 22.23 -4.86 -12.28
CA GLY A 708 21.71 -4.87 -13.65
C GLY A 708 20.67 -3.77 -13.87
N ASP A 709 20.58 -3.27 -15.10
CA ASP A 709 19.48 -2.38 -15.50
C ASP A 709 18.13 -3.09 -15.47
N TYR A 710 18.15 -4.39 -15.71
CA TYR A 710 17.08 -5.32 -15.33
C TYR A 710 17.53 -6.14 -14.14
N TYR A 711 16.65 -6.32 -13.16
CA TYR A 711 16.91 -7.17 -12.01
C TYR A 711 15.70 -8.02 -11.68
N TYR A 712 15.98 -9.15 -11.05
CA TYR A 712 14.98 -10.12 -10.63
C TYR A 712 14.98 -10.20 -9.10
N ALA A 713 13.87 -9.79 -8.48
CA ALA A 713 13.69 -9.74 -7.03
C ALA A 713 12.41 -10.51 -6.63
N PRO A 714 12.48 -11.86 -6.52
CA PRO A 714 11.30 -12.69 -6.33
C PRO A 714 10.66 -12.58 -4.95
N ALA A 715 9.37 -12.24 -4.86
CA ALA A 715 8.65 -11.99 -3.60
C ALA A 715 8.67 -13.14 -2.57
N HIS A 716 8.93 -14.39 -2.99
CA HIS A 716 8.88 -15.58 -2.14
C HIS A 716 10.07 -16.53 -2.35
N GLU A 717 10.20 -17.08 -3.57
CA GLU A 717 11.15 -18.13 -3.94
C GLU A 717 11.66 -17.88 -5.36
N GLY A 718 12.96 -18.11 -5.58
CA GLY A 718 13.58 -17.87 -6.88
C GLY A 718 13.17 -18.92 -7.91
N LEU A 719 12.99 -18.49 -9.17
CA LEU A 719 12.69 -19.38 -10.28
C LEU A 719 13.74 -20.47 -10.48
N LEU A 720 13.27 -21.68 -10.81
CA LEU A 720 14.03 -22.74 -11.43
C LEU A 720 14.13 -22.51 -12.95
N SER A 721 15.21 -22.97 -13.58
CA SER A 721 15.35 -23.02 -15.04
C SER A 721 14.19 -23.76 -15.72
N SER A 722 13.75 -24.89 -15.17
CA SER A 722 12.68 -25.68 -15.74
C SER A 722 11.33 -25.01 -15.64
N GLU A 723 11.06 -24.26 -14.56
CA GLU A 723 9.83 -23.49 -14.40
C GLU A 723 9.69 -22.43 -15.48
N ILE A 724 10.70 -21.55 -15.63
CA ILE A 724 10.61 -20.45 -16.60
C ILE A 724 10.73 -20.92 -18.05
N LEU A 725 11.46 -22.01 -18.32
CA LEU A 725 11.54 -22.56 -19.68
C LEU A 725 10.24 -23.28 -20.06
N ASN A 726 9.60 -24.01 -19.14
CA ASN A 726 8.35 -24.73 -19.42
C ASN A 726 7.11 -23.83 -19.39
N ASP A 727 7.16 -22.72 -18.65
CA ASP A 727 6.16 -21.66 -18.68
C ASP A 727 6.82 -20.29 -18.44
N PRO A 728 7.08 -19.51 -19.51
CA PRO A 728 7.66 -18.17 -19.36
C PRO A 728 6.83 -17.23 -18.47
N PHE A 729 5.52 -17.47 -18.34
CA PHE A 729 4.62 -16.67 -17.51
C PHE A 729 4.35 -17.33 -16.16
N HIS A 730 5.25 -18.20 -15.70
CA HIS A 730 5.23 -18.75 -14.34
C HIS A 730 5.01 -17.63 -13.33
N HIS A 731 4.24 -17.88 -12.27
CA HIS A 731 3.81 -16.83 -11.35
C HIS A 731 4.97 -16.04 -10.69
N ASN A 732 6.16 -16.66 -10.58
CA ASN A 732 7.38 -16.03 -10.06
C ASN A 732 8.17 -15.21 -11.12
N THR A 733 7.68 -15.03 -12.34
CA THR A 733 8.30 -14.16 -13.38
C THR A 733 7.75 -12.74 -13.39
N LYS A 734 6.84 -12.41 -12.46
CA LYS A 734 6.22 -11.07 -12.34
C LYS A 734 7.14 -10.02 -11.72
N ASP A 735 8.20 -10.47 -11.06
CA ASP A 735 9.11 -9.63 -10.28
C ASP A 735 10.40 -9.32 -11.05
N ILE A 736 10.27 -9.10 -12.36
CA ILE A 736 11.33 -8.60 -13.24
C ILE A 736 11.14 -7.10 -13.39
N TYR A 737 12.07 -6.32 -12.85
CA TYR A 737 11.99 -4.86 -12.79
C TYR A 737 13.01 -4.21 -13.73
N ARG A 738 12.91 -2.90 -13.96
CA ARG A 738 13.76 -2.20 -14.93
C ARG A 738 13.97 -0.71 -14.63
N SER A 739 15.24 -0.31 -14.60
CA SER A 739 15.70 1.09 -14.68
C SER A 739 15.14 2.03 -13.58
N ASP A 740 14.62 1.48 -12.50
CA ASP A 740 13.92 2.17 -11.41
C ASP A 740 14.71 2.19 -10.10
N PHE A 741 15.73 1.34 -9.95
CA PHE A 741 16.48 1.20 -8.70
C PHE A 741 17.95 1.70 -8.77
N ILE A 742 18.93 0.83 -9.08
CA ILE A 742 20.36 1.22 -9.17
C ILE A 742 20.77 1.42 -10.62
N GLN A 743 21.24 2.63 -10.94
CA GLN A 743 21.59 3.04 -12.29
C GLN A 743 23.10 2.93 -12.51
N VAL A 744 23.53 1.83 -13.15
CA VAL A 744 24.91 1.57 -13.54
C VAL A 744 25.07 1.74 -15.07
N PRO A 745 25.66 2.84 -15.57
CA PRO A 745 25.61 3.18 -17.00
C PRO A 745 26.11 2.11 -17.98
N CYS A 746 27.16 1.36 -17.64
CA CYS A 746 27.70 0.32 -18.53
C CYS A 746 26.96 -1.03 -18.43
N LEU A 747 25.98 -1.15 -17.52
CA LEU A 747 25.07 -2.30 -17.42
C LEU A 747 23.67 -1.97 -17.97
N LYS A 748 23.54 -0.88 -18.73
CA LYS A 748 22.30 -0.52 -19.41
C LYS A 748 21.84 -1.66 -20.32
N HIS A 749 20.57 -2.01 -20.23
CA HIS A 749 19.91 -3.14 -20.88
C HIS A 749 20.46 -4.53 -20.51
N VAL A 750 21.18 -4.66 -19.39
CA VAL A 750 21.74 -5.92 -18.92
C VAL A 750 20.91 -6.48 -17.77
N ILE A 751 20.52 -7.75 -17.87
CA ILE A 751 20.13 -8.55 -16.70
C ILE A 751 21.33 -9.35 -16.20
N THR A 752 21.50 -9.43 -14.88
CA THR A 752 22.58 -10.22 -14.26
C THR A 752 22.05 -11.41 -13.50
N ASP A 753 22.77 -12.53 -13.50
CA ASP A 753 22.45 -13.70 -12.67
C ASP A 753 23.69 -14.37 -12.07
N THR A 754 23.52 -15.00 -10.91
CA THR A 754 24.57 -15.55 -10.04
C THR A 754 24.33 -17.03 -9.73
N HIS A 755 25.40 -17.72 -9.33
CA HIS A 755 25.40 -19.15 -8.98
C HIS A 755 24.94 -20.05 -10.13
N LEU A 756 25.35 -19.77 -11.37
CA LEU A 756 24.80 -20.44 -12.55
C LEU A 756 24.91 -21.97 -12.52
N ASP A 757 25.99 -22.49 -11.95
CA ASP A 757 26.35 -23.90 -11.87
C ASP A 757 25.94 -24.58 -10.55
N ARG A 758 25.47 -23.82 -9.56
CA ARG A 758 25.12 -24.35 -8.24
C ARG A 758 23.96 -25.34 -8.35
N ILE A 759 24.18 -26.54 -7.78
CA ILE A 759 23.14 -27.55 -7.55
C ILE A 759 23.21 -28.01 -6.09
N ASP A 760 22.12 -27.86 -5.36
CA ASP A 760 21.97 -28.29 -3.96
C ASP A 760 20.52 -28.72 -3.66
N GLU A 761 20.17 -28.98 -2.39
CA GLU A 761 18.83 -29.44 -1.99
C GLU A 761 17.74 -28.40 -2.28
N ASP A 762 18.06 -27.11 -2.24
CA ASP A 762 17.15 -26.00 -2.51
C ASP A 762 17.19 -25.56 -4.00
N HIS A 763 18.22 -25.97 -4.73
CA HIS A 763 18.46 -25.66 -6.16
C HIS A 763 18.77 -26.95 -6.93
N PRO A 764 17.75 -27.75 -7.30
CA PRO A 764 17.97 -29.08 -7.89
C PRO A 764 18.52 -29.06 -9.33
N GLU A 765 18.73 -27.88 -9.91
CA GLU A 765 19.15 -27.68 -11.30
C GLU A 765 19.93 -26.37 -11.47
N THR A 766 20.82 -26.34 -12.47
CA THR A 766 21.59 -25.15 -12.85
C THR A 766 20.70 -23.98 -13.26
N ARG A 767 21.19 -22.75 -13.18
CA ARG A 767 20.44 -21.52 -13.52
C ARG A 767 20.70 -20.99 -14.93
N TYR A 768 21.39 -21.77 -15.78
CA TYR A 768 21.59 -21.44 -17.20
C TYR A 768 20.29 -21.18 -17.96
N GLY A 769 19.31 -22.07 -17.78
CA GLY A 769 17.99 -21.94 -18.38
C GLY A 769 17.19 -20.78 -17.78
N ARG A 770 17.42 -20.46 -16.50
CA ARG A 770 16.79 -19.33 -15.83
C ARG A 770 17.21 -18.00 -16.44
N LEU A 771 18.51 -17.74 -16.54
CA LEU A 771 19.02 -16.53 -17.18
C LEU A 771 18.53 -16.41 -18.63
N PHE A 772 18.52 -17.52 -19.37
CA PHE A 772 17.98 -17.56 -20.73
C PHE A 772 16.48 -17.23 -20.79
N GLY A 773 15.68 -17.79 -19.88
CA GLY A 773 14.24 -17.54 -19.79
C GLY A 773 13.91 -16.11 -19.38
N LEU A 774 14.65 -15.54 -18.43
CA LEU A 774 14.49 -14.15 -18.00
C LEU A 774 14.80 -13.21 -19.16
N LEU A 775 15.85 -13.49 -19.93
CA LEU A 775 16.18 -12.77 -21.15
C LEU A 775 15.04 -12.83 -22.18
N ALA A 776 14.42 -14.01 -22.36
CA ALA A 776 13.27 -14.17 -23.26
C ALA A 776 12.05 -13.35 -22.81
N ARG A 777 11.79 -13.30 -21.50
CA ARG A 777 10.72 -12.50 -20.92
C ARG A 777 10.91 -11.01 -21.14
N ILE A 778 12.12 -10.51 -20.92
CA ILE A 778 12.45 -9.10 -21.14
C ILE A 778 12.32 -8.74 -22.63
N VAL A 779 12.81 -9.59 -23.53
CA VAL A 779 12.65 -9.38 -24.98
C VAL A 779 11.17 -9.29 -25.36
N TYR A 780 10.32 -10.13 -24.79
CA TYR A 780 8.86 -10.07 -25.02
C TYR A 780 8.23 -8.80 -24.45
N GLU A 781 8.50 -8.45 -23.20
CA GLU A 781 7.90 -7.28 -22.53
C GLU A 781 8.30 -5.95 -23.16
N THR A 782 9.51 -5.89 -23.70
CA THR A 782 10.02 -4.72 -24.41
C THR A 782 9.66 -4.70 -25.89
N ASP A 783 8.90 -5.67 -26.39
CA ASP A 783 8.58 -5.86 -27.80
C ASP A 783 9.84 -5.84 -28.69
N ASN A 784 10.96 -6.34 -28.13
CA ASN A 784 12.28 -6.36 -28.75
C ASN A 784 12.74 -4.99 -29.31
N GLN A 785 12.26 -3.89 -28.71
CA GLN A 785 12.54 -2.52 -29.18
C GLN A 785 14.00 -2.09 -28.98
N PHE A 786 14.69 -2.72 -28.03
CA PHE A 786 16.09 -2.44 -27.71
C PHE A 786 16.88 -3.74 -27.56
N PRO A 787 18.19 -3.76 -27.86
CA PRO A 787 19.05 -4.88 -27.51
C PRO A 787 19.00 -5.14 -26.01
N VAL A 788 18.75 -6.40 -25.64
CA VAL A 788 18.77 -6.89 -24.27
C VAL A 788 19.95 -7.86 -24.14
N TYR A 789 20.66 -7.76 -23.03
CA TYR A 789 21.86 -8.54 -22.78
C TYR A 789 21.78 -9.25 -21.43
N GLY A 790 22.55 -10.32 -21.29
CA GLY A 790 22.69 -11.06 -20.03
C GLY A 790 24.14 -11.16 -19.61
N ILE A 791 24.41 -11.05 -18.31
CA ILE A 791 25.70 -11.43 -17.71
C ILE A 791 25.44 -12.45 -16.61
N GLY A 792 25.96 -13.65 -16.79
CA GLY A 792 25.79 -14.76 -15.85
C GLY A 792 27.12 -15.27 -15.35
N LEU A 793 27.24 -15.50 -14.03
CA LEU A 793 28.48 -15.95 -13.40
C LEU A 793 28.25 -17.26 -12.64
N GLU A 794 29.15 -18.23 -12.85
CA GLU A 794 29.31 -19.40 -11.97
C GLU A 794 29.83 -18.97 -10.59
N GLU A 795 29.68 -19.83 -9.58
CA GLU A 795 30.30 -19.59 -8.27
C GLU A 795 31.83 -19.45 -8.43
N GLY A 796 32.45 -18.48 -7.76
CA GLY A 796 33.89 -18.26 -7.89
C GLY A 796 34.36 -17.56 -9.16
N ALA A 797 33.44 -17.18 -10.06
CA ALA A 797 33.73 -16.25 -11.15
C ALA A 797 33.61 -14.79 -10.65
N PHE A 798 34.56 -13.95 -11.06
CA PHE A 798 34.57 -12.52 -10.74
C PHE A 798 34.77 -11.72 -12.01
N VAL A 799 33.82 -10.85 -12.36
CA VAL A 799 33.91 -10.00 -13.56
C VAL A 799 34.23 -8.57 -13.17
N ALA A 800 35.40 -8.11 -13.59
CA ALA A 800 35.92 -6.79 -13.30
C ALA A 800 35.82 -5.89 -14.54
N ILE A 801 34.95 -4.88 -14.50
CA ILE A 801 34.66 -3.96 -15.61
C ILE A 801 35.34 -2.62 -15.33
N ASP A 802 36.29 -2.24 -16.18
CA ASP A 802 37.01 -0.98 -16.03
C ASP A 802 36.20 0.26 -16.49
N ASP A 803 36.81 1.43 -16.37
CA ASP A 803 36.22 2.72 -16.74
C ASP A 803 36.00 2.90 -18.25
N GLN A 804 36.55 1.99 -19.07
CA GLN A 804 36.34 1.92 -20.50
C GLN A 804 35.26 0.90 -20.88
N GLY A 805 34.63 0.23 -19.92
CA GLY A 805 33.62 -0.80 -20.18
C GLY A 805 34.21 -2.14 -20.64
N ILE A 806 35.49 -2.39 -20.37
CA ILE A 806 36.15 -3.66 -20.69
C ILE A 806 36.11 -4.57 -19.47
N ALA A 807 35.44 -5.72 -19.62
CA ALA A 807 35.37 -6.76 -18.60
C ALA A 807 36.57 -7.70 -18.69
N THR A 808 37.20 -8.01 -17.56
CA THR A 808 38.20 -9.06 -17.37
C THR A 808 37.70 -10.06 -16.31
N VAL A 809 37.96 -11.36 -16.49
CA VAL A 809 37.39 -12.40 -15.62
C VAL A 809 38.47 -13.00 -14.72
N PHE A 810 38.28 -12.92 -13.41
CA PHE A 810 39.13 -13.56 -12.42
C PHE A 810 38.50 -14.85 -11.91
N GLY A 811 39.35 -15.80 -11.50
CA GLY A 811 39.00 -17.09 -10.94
C GLY A 811 40.25 -17.79 -10.42
N ASN A 812 40.19 -19.09 -10.15
CA ASN A 812 41.29 -19.90 -9.62
C ASN A 812 42.04 -20.70 -10.69
N GLY A 813 41.52 -20.76 -11.91
CA GLY A 813 42.24 -21.29 -13.08
C GLY A 813 42.50 -22.81 -13.10
N THR A 814 41.96 -23.60 -12.16
CA THR A 814 42.29 -25.05 -12.06
C THR A 814 41.11 -26.03 -12.12
N THR A 815 39.86 -25.58 -12.23
CA THR A 815 38.67 -26.46 -12.28
C THR A 815 37.57 -25.87 -13.17
N GLN A 816 36.79 -26.74 -13.84
CA GLN A 816 35.48 -26.37 -14.40
C GLN A 816 34.62 -25.72 -13.30
N GLY A 817 33.82 -24.71 -13.63
CA GLY A 817 32.85 -24.11 -12.70
C GLY A 817 33.20 -22.70 -12.18
N GLN A 818 33.84 -21.85 -12.97
CA GLN A 818 34.14 -20.44 -12.61
C GLN A 818 34.12 -19.50 -13.83
N ASP A 819 33.19 -19.76 -14.74
CA ASP A 819 33.06 -19.06 -16.00
C ASP A 819 32.09 -17.89 -15.90
N ALA A 820 32.38 -16.86 -16.68
CA ALA A 820 31.47 -15.75 -16.93
C ALA A 820 30.90 -15.87 -18.35
N TYR A 821 29.61 -15.61 -18.47
CA TYR A 821 28.83 -15.72 -19.69
C TYR A 821 28.25 -14.35 -20.06
N PHE A 822 28.54 -13.88 -21.27
CA PHE A 822 28.03 -12.63 -21.84
C PHE A 822 27.06 -12.95 -22.98
N LEU A 823 25.77 -12.78 -22.73
CA LEU A 823 24.67 -13.19 -23.62
C LEU A 823 24.16 -12.00 -24.43
N GLN A 824 23.93 -12.22 -25.72
CA GLN A 824 23.32 -11.25 -26.63
C GLN A 824 22.26 -11.91 -27.51
N THR A 825 21.09 -11.30 -27.58
CA THR A 825 19.91 -11.83 -28.30
C THR A 825 19.99 -11.66 -29.81
N GLN A 826 20.97 -10.90 -30.32
CA GLN A 826 21.13 -10.57 -31.75
C GLN A 826 19.85 -9.97 -32.39
N GLY A 827 18.95 -9.39 -31.58
CA GLY A 827 17.67 -8.86 -32.02
C GLY A 827 16.62 -9.92 -32.41
N ALA A 828 16.83 -11.19 -32.05
CA ALA A 828 15.93 -12.28 -32.39
C ALA A 828 14.89 -12.51 -31.26
N ALA A 829 13.60 -12.29 -31.52
CA ALA A 829 12.54 -12.60 -30.55
C ALA A 829 12.23 -14.11 -30.49
N PRO A 830 11.76 -14.65 -29.36
CA PRO A 830 11.31 -16.05 -29.27
C PRO A 830 10.23 -16.40 -30.31
N GLU A 831 10.35 -17.56 -30.95
CA GLU A 831 9.31 -18.07 -31.87
C GLU A 831 8.01 -18.41 -31.15
N GLN A 832 8.08 -18.82 -29.88
CA GLN A 832 6.91 -19.04 -29.02
C GLN A 832 7.19 -18.57 -27.60
N ILE A 833 6.36 -17.64 -27.13
CA ILE A 833 6.31 -17.20 -25.73
C ILE A 833 4.86 -16.85 -25.36
N GLN A 834 4.16 -17.79 -24.72
CA GLN A 834 2.75 -17.65 -24.33
C GLN A 834 2.51 -18.26 -22.95
N PRO A 835 1.52 -17.76 -22.17
CA PRO A 835 1.23 -18.32 -20.86
C PRO A 835 0.86 -19.80 -20.92
N GLY A 836 1.46 -20.61 -20.05
CA GLY A 836 1.18 -22.04 -19.93
C GLY A 836 1.71 -22.91 -21.07
N LEU A 837 2.54 -22.37 -21.97
CA LEU A 837 3.20 -23.11 -23.03
C LEU A 837 4.73 -23.04 -22.88
N PRO A 838 5.46 -24.13 -23.20
CA PRO A 838 6.92 -24.12 -23.17
C PRO A 838 7.53 -23.06 -24.10
N LEU A 839 8.61 -22.44 -23.65
CA LEU A 839 9.41 -21.51 -24.44
C LEU A 839 9.97 -22.23 -25.68
N ILE A 840 9.81 -21.63 -26.85
CA ILE A 840 10.55 -22.00 -28.05
C ILE A 840 11.33 -20.77 -28.49
N TRP A 841 12.65 -20.86 -28.40
CA TRP A 841 13.56 -19.83 -28.85
C TRP A 841 14.77 -20.50 -29.49
N ASN A 842 14.66 -20.83 -30.78
CA ASN A 842 15.56 -21.74 -31.47
C ASN A 842 16.47 -21.01 -32.47
N HIS A 843 15.89 -20.27 -33.42
CA HIS A 843 16.55 -19.61 -34.55
C HIS A 843 17.63 -20.47 -35.22
N GLN A 844 17.26 -21.70 -35.58
CA GLN A 844 18.17 -22.69 -36.19
C GLN A 844 19.40 -22.99 -35.31
N GLY A 845 19.21 -23.07 -33.99
CA GLY A 845 20.26 -23.30 -33.00
C GLY A 845 21.10 -22.05 -32.68
N LYS A 846 20.61 -20.85 -32.99
CA LYS A 846 21.37 -19.59 -32.87
C LYS A 846 20.60 -18.46 -32.19
N ALA A 847 19.63 -18.79 -31.33
CA ALA A 847 18.75 -17.82 -30.66
C ALA A 847 19.50 -16.76 -29.84
N VAL A 848 20.39 -17.19 -28.94
CA VAL A 848 21.18 -16.29 -28.10
C VAL A 848 22.66 -16.62 -28.30
N LYS A 849 23.46 -15.63 -28.68
CA LYS A 849 24.90 -15.79 -28.85
C LYS A 849 25.59 -15.43 -27.54
N VAL A 850 26.47 -16.30 -27.07
CA VAL A 850 27.07 -16.21 -25.73
C VAL A 850 28.59 -16.27 -25.82
N TYR A 851 29.28 -15.34 -25.15
CA TYR A 851 30.72 -15.43 -24.97
C TYR A 851 31.05 -15.97 -23.58
N ARG A 852 31.78 -17.08 -23.53
CA ARG A 852 32.18 -17.74 -22.29
C ARG A 852 33.67 -17.50 -22.04
N ILE A 853 34.00 -16.96 -20.87
CA ILE A 853 35.38 -16.74 -20.41
C ILE A 853 35.58 -17.47 -19.08
N SER A 854 36.61 -18.32 -19.00
CA SER A 854 36.99 -19.01 -17.76
C SER A 854 37.96 -18.19 -16.95
N GLY A 855 37.62 -17.87 -15.69
CA GLY A 855 38.43 -17.02 -14.83
C GLY A 855 39.78 -17.63 -14.44
N THR A 856 40.82 -16.79 -14.39
CA THR A 856 42.14 -17.15 -13.85
C THR A 856 42.60 -16.17 -12.77
N PRO A 857 43.56 -16.52 -11.90
CA PRO A 857 44.04 -15.61 -10.86
C PRO A 857 44.64 -14.32 -11.41
N GLU A 858 45.24 -14.38 -12.61
CA GLU A 858 45.85 -13.24 -13.27
C GLU A 858 44.83 -12.34 -13.99
N GLY A 859 43.58 -12.79 -14.09
CA GLY A 859 42.57 -12.22 -14.98
C GLY A 859 42.74 -12.77 -16.40
N SER A 860 41.67 -13.34 -16.94
CA SER A 860 41.63 -13.94 -18.26
C SER A 860 40.57 -13.29 -19.13
N GLY A 861 40.88 -13.28 -20.43
CA GLY A 861 40.00 -12.76 -21.47
C GLY A 861 39.63 -11.29 -21.31
N GLN A 862 38.94 -10.80 -22.33
CA GLN A 862 38.37 -9.47 -22.34
C GLN A 862 37.02 -9.51 -23.05
N PHE A 863 36.04 -8.75 -22.57
CA PHE A 863 34.77 -8.53 -23.25
C PHE A 863 34.41 -7.04 -23.22
N ASN A 864 34.07 -6.46 -24.38
CA ASN A 864 33.73 -5.04 -24.49
C ASN A 864 32.21 -4.84 -24.36
N LEU A 865 31.76 -4.26 -23.25
CA LEU A 865 30.34 -4.00 -22.97
C LEU A 865 29.77 -2.82 -23.77
N ASN A 866 30.60 -2.04 -24.46
CA ASN A 866 30.11 -0.93 -25.29
C ASN A 866 29.56 -1.40 -26.63
N ASP A 867 30.09 -2.51 -27.17
CA ASP A 867 29.70 -3.04 -28.48
C ASP A 867 29.20 -4.49 -28.46
N TRP A 868 29.39 -5.21 -27.35
CA TRP A 868 28.95 -6.60 -27.16
C TRP A 868 29.46 -7.60 -28.22
N SER A 869 30.54 -7.24 -28.91
CA SER A 869 31.07 -7.95 -30.09
C SER A 869 32.57 -8.21 -30.00
N GLN A 870 33.34 -7.27 -29.46
CA GLN A 870 34.78 -7.39 -29.28
C GLN A 870 35.08 -8.20 -28.02
N ALA A 871 35.71 -9.35 -28.20
CA ALA A 871 36.05 -10.22 -27.10
C ALA A 871 37.31 -11.06 -27.41
N SER A 872 38.04 -11.46 -26.37
CA SER A 872 39.23 -12.31 -26.47
C SER A 872 39.39 -13.23 -25.25
N GLY A 873 40.20 -14.28 -25.37
CA GLY A 873 40.54 -15.19 -24.26
C GLY A 873 39.40 -16.10 -23.77
N GLY A 874 38.28 -16.16 -24.50
CA GLY A 874 37.17 -17.08 -24.29
C GLY A 874 36.71 -17.71 -25.61
N ARG A 875 35.48 -18.25 -25.62
CA ARG A 875 34.86 -18.85 -26.81
C ARG A 875 33.43 -18.37 -27.02
N TRP A 876 33.03 -18.26 -28.28
CA TRP A 876 31.63 -18.05 -28.65
C TRP A 876 30.88 -19.38 -28.66
N GLU A 877 29.65 -19.35 -28.17
CA GLU A 877 28.68 -20.43 -28.21
C GLU A 877 27.27 -19.85 -28.44
N TYR A 878 26.29 -20.71 -28.65
CA TYR A 878 24.88 -20.39 -28.82
C TYR A 878 24.03 -21.16 -27.84
N TRP A 879 23.07 -20.46 -27.24
CA TRP A 879 22.04 -21.04 -26.38
C TRP A 879 20.69 -20.94 -27.08
N PHE A 880 19.91 -22.01 -27.00
CA PHE A 880 18.59 -22.06 -27.61
C PHE A 880 17.71 -23.12 -26.94
N THR A 881 16.40 -23.01 -27.09
CA THR A 881 15.46 -24.09 -26.73
C THR A 881 14.50 -24.41 -27.87
N THR A 882 14.30 -25.71 -28.11
CA THR A 882 13.32 -26.23 -29.08
C THR A 882 11.94 -26.47 -28.48
N GLY A 883 11.80 -26.34 -27.15
CA GLY A 883 10.56 -26.59 -26.43
C GLY A 883 10.81 -26.90 -24.97
N GLY A 884 10.74 -25.87 -24.12
CA GLY A 884 10.85 -26.02 -22.67
C GLY A 884 12.24 -26.38 -22.18
N ALA A 885 12.30 -26.87 -20.94
CA ALA A 885 13.55 -27.25 -20.29
C ALA A 885 14.24 -28.43 -20.99
N ALA A 886 13.46 -29.43 -21.40
CA ALA A 886 13.97 -30.63 -22.07
C ALA A 886 14.59 -30.34 -23.45
N GLY A 887 14.20 -29.23 -24.08
CA GLY A 887 14.69 -28.78 -25.36
C GLY A 887 15.81 -27.74 -25.30
N PHE A 888 16.32 -27.40 -24.10
CA PHE A 888 17.38 -26.40 -23.91
C PHE A 888 18.77 -26.95 -24.24
N HIS A 889 19.54 -26.20 -25.03
CA HIS A 889 20.84 -26.59 -25.53
C HIS A 889 21.84 -25.44 -25.46
N GLN A 890 23.11 -25.79 -25.22
CA GLN A 890 24.27 -24.93 -25.35
C GLN A 890 25.22 -25.57 -26.36
N THR A 891 25.56 -24.86 -27.44
CA THR A 891 26.36 -25.40 -28.55
C THR A 891 27.44 -24.42 -28.97
N VAL A 892 28.67 -24.89 -29.15
CA VAL A 892 29.81 -24.08 -29.63
C VAL A 892 29.70 -23.79 -31.13
#